data_AF-A0A354V3H2-F1
#
_entry.id   AF-A0A354V3H2-F1
#
_cell.length_a   1.000
_cell.length_b   1.000
_cell.length_c   1.000
_cell.angle_alpha   90.00
_cell.angle_beta   90.00
_cell.angle_gamma   90.00
#
_symmetry.space_group_name_H-M   'P 1'
#
loop_
_entity.id
_entity.type
_entity.pdbx_description
1 polymer ?
#
loop_
_entity_poly.entity_id
_entity_poly.type
_entity_poly.pdbx_seq_one_letter_code
_entity_poly.pdbx_strand_id
1 'polypeptide(L)'
;MTDASDYLRWFKDLQLDDVPLVGGKNASLGEMYRDLSAQGVHVPNGFALTVRGYHDAIRESGAGPKLHALLDNLNITDVTLLATNAAEARRLVYAATGEAALRARIAAAYRMLEDEYGANVAVAVRSSATAEDLPTASFAGQHESFLNVTGIDDVVEACRECFASLFTDRAIVYRVNNGFDHFKVGLSVGVMKMVRSDRASSGVIFTLDTESGFRDVVLITGSYGLGENVVQGKVDPDEYFVHKPTFALGHRAVLRRILGQKQLTMVLADGHIGSTTKDEATPADKQGRFCLTDGEVITLAAHAIAIEKHYSHRAGHAVPMDVEWAKDADSGRLYIVQARPETVVSRKSPTMLESYALTGIGPVLATGKAVGEKVGSGVVHIVKSAEDLKTFKPGEVLVARSTSPDWEPVMKTAGAIVTDHGGRTCHAAIVARELGVPAVVGAANATTALHTGARVTISCAGGETGVVYAGDIPFEVTRIDVGALTMPKTQIMVNLGNPDQAFRTAMIPNAGVGLARMEFIINEHIGIHPMALVHPERVPQRERVRIFERVAGYVSPQEYFVRNLAEGVGTIAAAFYPKPVIIRLSDFKTNEYAELLGGTTFEPHEANPMLGFRGASRYAHPAYAEGFALECEALKRVRDEMGMTNLIVMVPFCRRVPEAEQVLAEMARHGLARGTNGLEVYVMCEIPNNVIQADAFAAVFDGFSIGSNDLTQLTLGVDRDSEIVAFDFDERDPGMYEMLRMAVAGAHRNGRKVGICGEAPANYPDVARFLADIGIDSISVNPSSLLRTIAIVTEAESLKAVA
;
A
#
# COMPACT_ATOMS: atom_id res chain seq x y z
N MET A 1 -54.55 -3.35 -8.64
CA MET A 1 -53.59 -2.45 -9.29
C MET A 1 -52.35 -2.45 -8.40
N THR A 2 -51.40 -3.31 -8.72
CA THR A 2 -50.06 -3.29 -8.12
C THR A 2 -49.40 -1.98 -8.53
N ASP A 3 -48.86 -1.23 -7.57
CA ASP A 3 -48.28 0.07 -7.87
C ASP A 3 -47.05 -0.12 -8.77
N ALA A 4 -47.19 0.25 -10.03
CA ALA A 4 -46.17 0.06 -11.05
C ALA A 4 -44.94 0.97 -10.82
N SER A 5 -44.96 1.78 -9.76
CA SER A 5 -43.81 2.54 -9.24
C SER A 5 -42.68 1.67 -8.71
N ASP A 6 -42.89 0.39 -8.39
CA ASP A 6 -41.93 -0.42 -7.62
C ASP A 6 -40.89 -1.21 -8.43
N TYR A 7 -40.91 -1.17 -9.77
CA TYR A 7 -39.97 -1.95 -10.60
C TYR A 7 -38.65 -1.22 -10.87
N LEU A 8 -38.59 0.08 -10.57
CA LEU A 8 -37.44 0.95 -10.83
C LEU A 8 -37.29 1.98 -9.71
N ARG A 9 -36.05 2.27 -9.33
CA ARG A 9 -35.68 3.33 -8.38
C ARG A 9 -34.50 4.14 -8.91
N TRP A 10 -34.55 5.47 -8.80
CA TRP A 10 -33.42 6.33 -9.13
C TRP A 10 -32.39 6.28 -8.01
N PHE A 11 -31.11 6.47 -8.33
CA PHE A 11 -30.04 6.48 -7.31
C PHE A 11 -30.28 7.53 -6.22
N LYS A 12 -30.82 8.71 -6.56
CA LYS A 12 -31.19 9.76 -5.60
C LYS A 12 -32.21 9.30 -4.54
N ASP A 13 -32.98 8.26 -4.83
CA ASP A 13 -34.07 7.75 -3.99
C ASP A 13 -33.68 6.47 -3.23
N LEU A 14 -32.42 6.00 -3.32
CA LEU A 14 -31.96 4.71 -2.78
C LEU A 14 -31.04 4.85 -1.58
N GLN A 15 -31.28 4.06 -0.53
CA GLN A 15 -30.52 3.95 0.71
C GLN A 15 -29.79 2.61 0.82
N LEU A 16 -28.78 2.54 1.70
CA LEU A 16 -28.19 1.26 2.10
C LEU A 16 -29.22 0.28 2.70
N ASP A 17 -30.33 0.74 3.29
CA ASP A 17 -31.38 -0.15 3.79
C ASP A 17 -32.20 -0.81 2.66
N ASP A 18 -32.05 -0.33 1.42
CA ASP A 18 -32.69 -0.89 0.23
C ASP A 18 -31.93 -2.08 -0.37
N VAL A 19 -30.90 -2.61 0.30
CA VAL A 19 -30.17 -3.83 -0.15
C VAL A 19 -31.11 -4.98 -0.53
N PRO A 20 -32.19 -5.31 0.21
CA PRO A 20 -33.12 -6.35 -0.21
C PRO A 20 -33.89 -6.03 -1.50
N LEU A 21 -34.02 -4.74 -1.85
CA LEU A 21 -34.76 -4.25 -3.02
C LEU A 21 -33.89 -4.15 -4.27
N VAL A 22 -32.63 -3.73 -4.13
CA VAL A 22 -31.74 -3.40 -5.26
C VAL A 22 -30.34 -4.05 -5.20
N GLY A 23 -30.09 -4.92 -4.22
CA GLY A 23 -28.76 -5.48 -3.99
C GLY A 23 -27.76 -4.46 -3.44
N GLY A 24 -26.60 -4.93 -2.97
CA GLY A 24 -25.68 -4.08 -2.23
C GLY A 24 -24.96 -3.03 -3.06
N LYS A 25 -24.59 -3.33 -4.31
CA LYS A 25 -23.95 -2.36 -5.23
C LYS A 25 -24.84 -1.15 -5.52
N ASN A 26 -26.08 -1.38 -5.94
CA ASN A 26 -27.00 -0.27 -6.26
C ASN A 26 -27.42 0.49 -5.00
N ALA A 27 -27.61 -0.19 -3.86
CA ALA A 27 -27.91 0.47 -2.59
C ALA A 27 -26.75 1.39 -2.16
N SER A 28 -25.51 0.92 -2.30
CA SER A 28 -24.30 1.71 -2.02
C SER A 28 -24.14 2.90 -2.96
N LEU A 29 -24.37 2.71 -4.27
CA LEU A 29 -24.36 3.80 -5.25
C LEU A 29 -25.41 4.87 -4.93
N GLY A 30 -26.62 4.44 -4.59
CA GLY A 30 -27.71 5.33 -4.19
C GLY A 30 -27.39 6.12 -2.92
N GLU A 31 -26.87 5.45 -1.91
CA GLU A 31 -26.44 6.07 -0.65
C GLU A 31 -25.41 7.18 -0.91
N MET A 32 -24.36 6.88 -1.67
CA MET A 32 -23.34 7.87 -2.01
C MET A 32 -23.91 9.02 -2.85
N TYR A 33 -24.73 8.71 -3.87
CA TYR A 33 -25.33 9.73 -4.74
C TYR A 33 -26.22 10.69 -3.94
N ARG A 34 -27.04 10.18 -3.01
CA ARG A 34 -27.93 11.00 -2.19
C ARG A 34 -27.16 11.80 -1.13
N ASP A 35 -26.30 11.15 -0.34
CA ASP A 35 -25.77 11.73 0.90
C ASP A 35 -24.40 12.39 0.75
N LEU A 36 -23.61 11.99 -0.26
CA LEU A 36 -22.23 12.45 -0.44
C LEU A 36 -22.04 13.41 -1.62
N SER A 37 -23.01 13.52 -2.54
CA SER A 37 -22.95 14.49 -3.65
C SER A 37 -22.78 15.93 -3.16
N ALA A 38 -23.46 16.32 -2.08
CA ALA A 38 -23.33 17.65 -1.47
C ALA A 38 -21.95 17.88 -0.83
N GLN A 39 -21.22 16.80 -0.51
CA GLN A 39 -19.85 16.84 0.02
C GLN A 39 -18.79 16.76 -1.09
N GLY A 40 -19.22 16.81 -2.36
CA GLY A 40 -18.35 16.81 -3.52
C GLY A 40 -18.04 15.43 -4.09
N VAL A 41 -18.56 14.33 -3.51
CA VAL A 41 -18.37 12.98 -4.08
C VAL A 41 -19.23 12.84 -5.33
N HIS A 42 -18.62 12.62 -6.49
CA HIS A 42 -19.34 12.50 -7.74
C HIS A 42 -19.63 11.03 -8.07
N VAL A 43 -20.90 10.66 -8.09
CA VAL A 43 -21.36 9.35 -8.57
C VAL A 43 -22.10 9.55 -9.90
N PRO A 44 -21.83 8.76 -10.97
CA PRO A 44 -22.58 8.88 -12.21
C PRO A 44 -24.07 8.59 -11.97
N ASN A 45 -24.95 9.45 -12.49
CA ASN A 45 -26.38 9.28 -12.29
C ASN A 45 -26.90 8.04 -13.02
N GLY A 46 -28.01 7.49 -12.52
CA GLY A 46 -28.58 6.24 -13.00
C GLY A 46 -29.81 5.80 -12.22
N PHE A 47 -30.29 4.62 -12.57
CA PHE A 47 -31.43 3.95 -11.94
C PHE A 47 -31.16 2.46 -11.76
N ALA A 48 -31.85 1.85 -10.80
CA ALA A 48 -31.82 0.42 -10.55
C ALA A 48 -33.18 -0.22 -10.86
N LEU A 49 -33.16 -1.34 -11.58
CA LEU A 49 -34.29 -2.26 -11.69
C LEU A 49 -34.36 -3.10 -10.42
N THR A 50 -35.53 -3.17 -9.80
CA THR A 50 -35.66 -3.81 -8.48
C THR A 50 -35.75 -5.34 -8.58
N VAL A 51 -35.35 -6.01 -7.51
CA VAL A 51 -35.52 -7.46 -7.31
C VAL A 51 -36.99 -7.87 -7.44
N ARG A 52 -37.91 -6.99 -7.03
CA ARG A 52 -39.35 -7.19 -7.23
C ARG A 52 -39.72 -7.24 -8.70
N GLY A 53 -39.22 -6.30 -9.52
CA GLY A 53 -39.44 -6.29 -10.97
C GLY A 53 -38.96 -7.59 -11.62
N TYR A 54 -37.83 -8.12 -11.18
CA TYR A 54 -37.33 -9.43 -11.61
C TYR A 54 -38.28 -10.57 -11.22
N HIS A 55 -38.67 -10.70 -9.95
CA HIS A 55 -39.57 -11.78 -9.51
C HIS A 55 -40.95 -11.71 -10.16
N ASP A 56 -41.49 -10.50 -10.36
CA ASP A 56 -42.78 -10.31 -10.98
C ASP A 56 -42.74 -10.75 -12.46
N ALA A 57 -41.66 -10.44 -13.20
CA ALA A 57 -41.45 -10.93 -14.57
C ALA A 57 -41.36 -12.47 -14.66
N ILE A 58 -40.65 -13.11 -13.73
CA ILE A 58 -40.56 -14.58 -13.65
C ILE A 58 -41.91 -15.23 -13.34
N ARG A 59 -42.72 -14.59 -12.48
CA ARG A 59 -44.05 -15.08 -12.11
C ARG A 59 -45.04 -14.92 -13.26
N GLU A 60 -45.09 -13.75 -13.89
CA GLU A 60 -46.05 -13.40 -14.95
C GLU A 60 -45.85 -14.23 -16.22
N SER A 61 -44.58 -14.50 -16.57
CA SER A 61 -44.23 -15.40 -17.68
C SER A 61 -44.47 -16.90 -17.40
N GLY A 62 -44.72 -17.29 -16.15
CA GLY A 62 -44.83 -18.69 -15.73
C GLY A 62 -43.51 -19.47 -15.78
N ALA A 63 -42.35 -18.78 -15.74
CA ALA A 63 -41.03 -19.41 -15.78
C ALA A 63 -40.66 -20.11 -14.45
N GLY A 64 -41.20 -19.65 -13.32
CA GLY A 64 -40.86 -20.15 -11.98
C GLY A 64 -40.90 -21.68 -11.83
N PRO A 65 -42.03 -22.37 -12.10
CA PRO A 65 -42.11 -23.83 -11.98
C PRO A 65 -41.12 -24.58 -12.87
N LYS A 66 -40.79 -24.03 -14.05
CA LYS A 66 -39.80 -24.63 -14.97
C LYS A 66 -38.39 -24.49 -14.44
N LEU A 67 -38.05 -23.35 -13.83
CA LEU A 67 -36.75 -23.14 -13.19
C LEU A 67 -36.55 -24.09 -12.01
N HIS A 68 -37.56 -24.30 -11.17
CA HIS A 68 -37.51 -25.28 -10.08
C HIS A 68 -37.24 -26.71 -10.59
N ALA A 69 -37.93 -27.12 -11.65
CA ALA A 69 -37.73 -28.44 -12.26
C ALA A 69 -36.30 -28.65 -12.79
N LEU A 70 -35.61 -27.57 -13.22
CA LEU A 70 -34.24 -27.64 -13.72
C LEU A 70 -33.18 -27.63 -12.60
N LEU A 71 -33.46 -26.98 -11.47
CA LEU A 71 -32.42 -26.61 -10.51
C LEU A 71 -32.52 -27.30 -9.13
N ASP A 72 -33.72 -27.64 -8.64
CA ASP A 72 -33.90 -28.11 -7.25
C ASP A 72 -33.13 -29.40 -6.92
N ASN A 73 -32.88 -30.25 -7.91
CA ASN A 73 -32.15 -31.52 -7.77
C ASN A 73 -30.93 -31.61 -8.70
N LEU A 74 -30.40 -30.46 -9.14
CA LEU A 74 -29.29 -30.43 -10.08
C LEU A 74 -28.01 -30.98 -9.46
N ASN A 75 -27.46 -32.04 -10.06
CA ASN A 75 -26.13 -32.52 -9.70
C ASN A 75 -25.05 -31.65 -10.36
N ILE A 76 -24.45 -30.74 -9.58
CA ILE A 76 -23.40 -29.83 -10.04
C ILE A 76 -22.08 -30.52 -10.46
N THR A 77 -21.90 -31.82 -10.15
CA THR A 77 -20.70 -32.56 -10.58
C THR A 77 -20.83 -33.08 -12.01
N ASP A 78 -22.05 -33.14 -12.56
CA ASP A 78 -22.28 -33.47 -13.97
C ASP A 78 -22.23 -32.19 -14.81
N VAL A 79 -21.05 -31.92 -15.37
CA VAL A 79 -20.78 -30.69 -16.14
C VAL A 79 -21.71 -30.55 -17.35
N THR A 80 -22.09 -31.65 -17.99
CA THR A 80 -22.95 -31.61 -19.19
C THR A 80 -24.37 -31.26 -18.81
N LEU A 81 -24.89 -31.89 -17.75
CA LEU A 81 -26.23 -31.61 -17.24
C LEU A 81 -26.32 -30.20 -16.66
N LEU A 82 -25.31 -29.76 -15.91
CA LEU A 82 -25.18 -28.39 -15.40
C LEU A 82 -25.25 -27.37 -16.54
N ALA A 83 -24.40 -27.50 -17.56
CA ALA A 83 -24.37 -26.55 -18.68
C ALA A 83 -25.71 -26.51 -19.42
N THR A 84 -26.35 -27.67 -19.61
CA THR A 84 -27.65 -27.76 -20.28
C THR A 84 -28.75 -27.08 -19.47
N ASN A 85 -28.86 -27.40 -18.18
CA ASN A 85 -29.89 -26.83 -17.31
C ASN A 85 -29.66 -25.34 -17.06
N ALA A 86 -28.39 -24.92 -16.92
CA ALA A 86 -28.02 -23.52 -16.80
C ALA A 86 -28.39 -22.72 -18.06
N ALA A 87 -28.07 -23.24 -19.25
CA ALA A 87 -28.44 -22.60 -20.52
C ALA A 87 -29.97 -22.46 -20.68
N GLU A 88 -30.73 -23.50 -20.35
CA GLU A 88 -32.20 -23.44 -20.40
C GLU A 88 -32.77 -22.48 -19.35
N ALA A 89 -32.21 -22.46 -18.13
CA ALA A 89 -32.59 -21.49 -17.10
C ALA A 89 -32.35 -20.04 -17.56
N ARG A 90 -31.19 -19.75 -18.16
CA ARG A 90 -30.89 -18.44 -18.76
C ARG A 90 -31.91 -18.08 -19.83
N ARG A 91 -32.23 -19.01 -20.74
CA ARG A 91 -33.22 -18.79 -21.81
C ARG A 91 -34.60 -18.46 -21.26
N LEU A 92 -35.05 -19.16 -20.21
CA LEU A 92 -36.33 -18.90 -19.54
C LEU A 92 -36.38 -17.51 -18.92
N VAL A 93 -35.32 -17.11 -18.21
CA VAL A 93 -35.22 -15.80 -17.56
C VAL A 93 -35.12 -14.66 -18.59
N TYR A 94 -34.32 -14.84 -19.63
CA TYR A 94 -34.19 -13.91 -20.74
C TYR A 94 -35.54 -13.67 -21.44
N ALA A 95 -36.32 -14.72 -21.67
CA ALA A 95 -37.65 -14.61 -22.26
C ALA A 95 -38.63 -13.89 -21.31
N ALA A 96 -38.61 -14.24 -20.02
CA ALA A 96 -39.48 -13.66 -18.99
C ALA A 96 -39.27 -12.15 -18.81
N THR A 97 -38.03 -11.67 -18.92
CA THR A 97 -37.68 -10.26 -18.73
C THR A 97 -37.90 -9.40 -19.98
N GLY A 98 -38.36 -9.98 -21.08
CA GLY A 98 -38.70 -9.28 -22.32
C GLY A 98 -40.11 -8.67 -22.39
N GLU A 99 -40.89 -8.74 -21.31
CA GLU A 99 -42.28 -8.28 -21.31
C GLU A 99 -42.43 -6.76 -21.50
N ALA A 100 -43.54 -6.36 -22.14
CA ALA A 100 -43.78 -4.98 -22.57
C ALA A 100 -43.77 -3.97 -21.41
N ALA A 101 -44.21 -4.37 -20.22
CA ALA A 101 -44.26 -3.49 -19.04
C ALA A 101 -42.85 -3.08 -18.57
N LEU A 102 -41.92 -4.04 -18.48
CA LEU A 102 -40.54 -3.78 -18.06
C LEU A 102 -39.78 -2.98 -19.12
N ARG A 103 -39.96 -3.33 -20.41
CA ARG A 103 -39.38 -2.58 -21.54
C ARG A 103 -39.80 -1.11 -21.55
N ALA A 104 -41.09 -0.82 -21.38
CA ALA A 104 -41.60 0.55 -21.38
C ALA A 104 -41.00 1.40 -20.24
N ARG A 105 -40.77 0.78 -19.07
CA ARG A 105 -40.15 1.43 -17.90
C ARG A 105 -38.68 1.75 -18.12
N ILE A 106 -37.91 0.79 -18.62
CA ILE A 106 -36.49 0.98 -18.95
C ILE A 106 -36.36 2.10 -20.00
N ALA A 107 -37.17 2.06 -21.06
CA ALA A 107 -37.16 3.07 -22.11
C ALA A 107 -37.49 4.48 -21.58
N ALA A 108 -38.48 4.61 -20.71
CA ALA A 108 -38.84 5.89 -20.11
C ALA A 108 -37.72 6.45 -19.22
N ALA A 109 -37.08 5.61 -18.39
CA ALA A 109 -35.98 6.03 -17.53
C ALA A 109 -34.71 6.36 -18.33
N TYR A 110 -34.41 5.61 -19.40
CA TYR A 110 -33.28 5.92 -20.28
C TYR A 110 -33.46 7.27 -20.99
N ARG A 111 -34.67 7.60 -21.47
CA ARG A 111 -34.94 8.93 -22.04
C ARG A 111 -34.69 10.07 -21.06
N MET A 112 -34.98 9.86 -19.77
CA MET A 112 -34.65 10.87 -18.74
C MET A 112 -33.14 11.05 -18.58
N LEU A 113 -32.33 10.00 -18.77
CA LEU A 113 -30.87 10.14 -18.83
C LEU A 113 -30.42 10.85 -20.11
N GLU A 114 -31.10 10.62 -21.25
CA GLU A 114 -30.83 11.36 -22.50
C GLU A 114 -31.15 12.85 -22.37
N ASP A 115 -32.21 13.21 -21.64
CA ASP A 115 -32.55 14.61 -21.35
C ASP A 115 -31.46 15.31 -20.51
N GLU A 116 -30.79 14.57 -19.61
CA GLU A 116 -29.73 15.09 -18.74
C GLU A 116 -28.35 15.14 -19.43
N TYR A 117 -28.00 14.10 -20.20
CA TYR A 117 -26.64 13.90 -20.74
C TYR A 117 -26.54 14.02 -22.26
N GLY A 118 -27.66 14.19 -22.96
CA GLY A 118 -27.74 14.24 -24.41
C GLY A 118 -28.24 12.94 -25.05
N ALA A 119 -28.72 13.05 -26.29
CA ALA A 119 -29.25 11.92 -27.05
C ALA A 119 -28.23 10.80 -27.22
N ASN A 120 -28.68 9.55 -27.12
CA ASN A 120 -27.86 8.33 -27.18
C ASN A 120 -26.73 8.31 -26.13
N VAL A 121 -26.99 8.80 -24.91
CA VAL A 121 -26.03 8.70 -23.81
C VAL A 121 -25.58 7.26 -23.61
N ALA A 122 -24.28 7.02 -23.59
CA ALA A 122 -23.72 5.70 -23.28
C ALA A 122 -23.94 5.38 -21.80
N VAL A 123 -24.40 4.16 -21.51
CA VAL A 123 -24.61 3.67 -20.14
C VAL A 123 -23.85 2.37 -19.88
N ALA A 124 -23.52 2.15 -18.62
CA ALA A 124 -23.10 0.86 -18.08
C ALA A 124 -24.31 0.17 -17.45
N VAL A 125 -24.48 -1.12 -17.75
CA VAL A 125 -25.52 -1.98 -17.19
C VAL A 125 -24.83 -3.04 -16.33
N ARG A 126 -24.99 -2.95 -15.01
CA ARG A 126 -24.28 -3.77 -14.02
C ARG A 126 -25.25 -4.59 -13.18
N SER A 127 -24.87 -5.81 -12.87
CA SER A 127 -25.57 -6.68 -11.93
C SER A 127 -25.35 -6.23 -10.47
N SER A 128 -26.39 -6.37 -9.64
CA SER A 128 -26.36 -6.11 -8.20
C SER A 128 -27.22 -7.15 -7.49
N ALA A 129 -26.62 -8.24 -6.99
CA ALA A 129 -27.38 -9.29 -6.32
C ALA A 129 -27.61 -8.99 -4.82
N THR A 130 -28.69 -9.52 -4.24
CA THR A 130 -29.00 -9.34 -2.80
C THR A 130 -28.03 -10.07 -1.87
N ALA A 131 -27.29 -11.04 -2.39
CA ALA A 131 -26.32 -11.84 -1.64
C ALA A 131 -24.85 -11.52 -1.98
N GLU A 132 -24.61 -10.58 -2.90
CA GLU A 132 -23.28 -10.29 -3.47
C GLU A 132 -22.28 -9.71 -2.45
N ASP A 133 -22.80 -9.02 -1.43
CA ASP A 133 -22.01 -8.32 -0.41
C ASP A 133 -22.16 -8.94 1.00
N LEU A 134 -22.48 -10.23 1.09
CA LEU A 134 -22.55 -10.93 2.39
C LEU A 134 -21.15 -11.01 3.02
N PRO A 135 -21.00 -10.80 4.36
CA PRO A 135 -19.71 -10.80 5.05
C PRO A 135 -18.90 -12.10 4.96
N THR A 136 -19.41 -13.17 4.35
CA THR A 136 -18.76 -14.48 4.19
C THR A 136 -18.69 -14.95 2.75
N ALA A 137 -19.17 -14.17 1.77
CA ALA A 137 -19.28 -14.58 0.38
C ALA A 137 -18.95 -13.41 -0.56
N SER A 138 -17.87 -13.54 -1.34
CA SER A 138 -17.56 -12.63 -2.45
C SER A 138 -18.07 -13.25 -3.76
N PHE A 139 -19.09 -12.64 -4.36
CA PHE A 139 -19.60 -13.03 -5.69
C PHE A 139 -18.84 -12.33 -6.84
N ALA A 140 -17.63 -11.82 -6.57
CA ALA A 140 -16.88 -11.00 -7.50
C ALA A 140 -16.71 -11.67 -8.88
N GLY A 141 -17.13 -10.95 -9.93
CA GLY A 141 -16.97 -11.36 -11.33
C GLY A 141 -17.78 -12.59 -11.76
N GLN A 142 -18.88 -12.94 -11.07
CA GLN A 142 -19.75 -14.08 -11.44
C GLN A 142 -20.91 -13.71 -12.37
N HIS A 143 -21.24 -12.42 -12.46
CA HIS A 143 -22.37 -11.89 -13.22
C HIS A 143 -21.89 -10.95 -14.32
N GLU A 144 -22.68 -10.82 -15.38
CA GLU A 144 -22.30 -10.05 -16.56
C GLU A 144 -22.57 -8.56 -16.36
N SER A 145 -21.60 -7.74 -16.79
CA SER A 145 -21.72 -6.29 -16.90
C SER A 145 -21.50 -5.88 -18.35
N PHE A 146 -22.35 -4.97 -18.84
CA PHE A 146 -22.30 -4.48 -20.21
C PHE A 146 -21.91 -3.02 -20.20
N LEU A 147 -20.82 -2.69 -20.90
CA LEU A 147 -20.29 -1.33 -20.98
C LEU A 147 -20.59 -0.72 -22.35
N ASN A 148 -20.70 0.61 -22.38
CA ASN A 148 -20.93 1.40 -23.59
C ASN A 148 -22.20 1.00 -24.36
N VAL A 149 -23.30 0.82 -23.64
CA VAL A 149 -24.60 0.52 -24.24
C VAL A 149 -25.29 1.82 -24.63
N THR A 150 -25.77 1.93 -25.86
CA THR A 150 -26.41 3.14 -26.39
C THR A 150 -27.70 2.79 -27.12
N GLY A 151 -28.74 3.59 -26.93
CA GLY A 151 -30.05 3.36 -27.53
C GLY A 151 -30.96 2.46 -26.70
N ILE A 152 -32.25 2.72 -26.77
CA ILE A 152 -33.27 2.09 -25.91
C ILE A 152 -33.27 0.57 -26.04
N ASP A 153 -33.21 0.04 -27.27
CA ASP A 153 -33.31 -1.39 -27.52
C ASP A 153 -32.12 -2.15 -26.96
N ASP A 154 -30.91 -1.61 -27.16
CA ASP A 154 -29.68 -2.21 -26.63
C ASP A 154 -29.62 -2.14 -25.09
N VAL A 155 -30.11 -1.06 -24.47
CA VAL A 155 -30.20 -0.95 -23.00
C VAL A 155 -31.17 -1.96 -22.42
N VAL A 156 -32.34 -2.15 -23.05
CA VAL A 156 -33.30 -3.18 -22.65
C VAL A 156 -32.68 -4.56 -22.79
N GLU A 157 -31.99 -4.82 -23.89
CA GLU A 157 -31.34 -6.09 -24.14
C GLU A 157 -30.25 -6.41 -23.13
N ALA A 158 -29.36 -5.45 -22.84
CA ALA A 158 -28.34 -5.59 -21.82
C ALA A 158 -28.92 -5.85 -20.43
N CYS A 159 -30.06 -5.23 -20.08
CA CYS A 159 -30.74 -5.51 -18.81
C CYS A 159 -31.26 -6.96 -18.74
N ARG A 160 -31.78 -7.49 -19.85
CA ARG A 160 -32.31 -8.86 -19.93
C ARG A 160 -31.22 -9.90 -19.82
N GLU A 161 -30.10 -9.69 -20.52
CA GLU A 161 -28.91 -10.53 -20.40
C GLU A 161 -28.33 -10.47 -18.98
N CYS A 162 -28.29 -9.29 -18.37
CA CYS A 162 -27.85 -9.15 -16.99
C CYS A 162 -28.73 -9.96 -16.03
N PHE A 163 -30.06 -9.94 -16.17
CA PHE A 163 -30.96 -10.82 -15.40
C PHE A 163 -30.70 -12.31 -15.65
N ALA A 164 -30.49 -12.70 -16.90
CA ALA A 164 -30.18 -14.09 -17.24
C ALA A 164 -28.84 -14.54 -16.63
N SER A 165 -27.86 -13.65 -16.48
CA SER A 165 -26.56 -13.93 -15.89
C SER A 165 -26.61 -14.41 -14.43
N LEU A 166 -27.76 -14.29 -13.75
CA LEU A 166 -27.97 -14.93 -12.44
C LEU A 166 -27.81 -16.47 -12.55
N PHE A 167 -28.09 -17.07 -13.69
CA PHE A 167 -28.02 -18.53 -13.94
C PHE A 167 -26.87 -18.92 -14.87
N THR A 168 -25.73 -18.21 -14.81
CA THR A 168 -24.49 -18.76 -15.36
C THR A 168 -24.11 -20.04 -14.62
N ASP A 169 -23.40 -20.93 -15.31
CA ASP A 169 -22.95 -22.21 -14.77
C ASP A 169 -22.18 -21.99 -13.46
N ARG A 170 -21.31 -20.98 -13.46
CA ARG A 170 -20.50 -20.56 -12.31
C ARG A 170 -21.34 -20.05 -11.14
N ALA A 171 -22.33 -19.19 -11.40
CA ALA A 171 -23.18 -18.65 -10.34
C ALA A 171 -24.08 -19.73 -9.70
N ILE A 172 -24.52 -20.74 -10.48
CA ILE A 172 -25.26 -21.90 -9.96
C ILE A 172 -24.36 -22.74 -9.05
N VAL A 173 -23.18 -23.13 -9.53
CA VAL A 173 -22.22 -23.93 -8.75
C VAL A 173 -21.86 -23.24 -7.44
N TYR A 174 -21.58 -21.93 -7.50
CA TYR A 174 -21.24 -21.14 -6.31
C TYR A 174 -22.37 -21.16 -5.27
N ARG A 175 -23.62 -20.95 -5.69
CA ARG A 175 -24.78 -20.97 -4.78
C ARG A 175 -24.97 -22.35 -4.15
N VAL A 176 -24.86 -23.43 -4.93
CA VAL A 176 -24.98 -24.80 -4.40
C VAL A 176 -23.87 -25.10 -3.39
N ASN A 177 -22.61 -24.78 -3.71
CA ASN A 177 -21.47 -25.02 -2.81
C ASN A 177 -21.56 -24.26 -1.49
N ASN A 178 -22.16 -23.06 -1.50
CA ASN A 178 -22.36 -22.25 -0.30
C ASN A 178 -23.72 -22.47 0.38
N GLY A 179 -24.54 -23.39 -0.12
CA GLY A 179 -25.87 -23.69 0.45
C GLY A 179 -26.90 -22.58 0.29
N PHE A 180 -26.75 -21.70 -0.72
CA PHE A 180 -27.72 -20.65 -1.03
C PHE A 180 -28.85 -21.17 -1.90
N ASP A 181 -30.09 -20.90 -1.47
CA ASP A 181 -31.30 -21.17 -2.25
C ASP A 181 -31.35 -20.26 -3.50
N HIS A 182 -31.42 -20.87 -4.68
CA HIS A 182 -31.43 -20.18 -5.96
C HIS A 182 -32.56 -19.16 -6.13
N PHE A 183 -33.68 -19.36 -5.44
CA PHE A 183 -34.89 -18.55 -5.61
C PHE A 183 -35.05 -17.48 -4.53
N LYS A 184 -34.24 -17.54 -3.47
CA LYS A 184 -34.15 -16.48 -2.45
C LYS A 184 -33.15 -15.39 -2.81
N VAL A 185 -32.26 -15.65 -3.76
CA VAL A 185 -31.33 -14.65 -4.29
C VAL A 185 -32.01 -13.90 -5.42
N GLY A 186 -32.23 -12.60 -5.21
CA GLY A 186 -32.76 -11.69 -6.21
C GLY A 186 -31.63 -10.97 -6.92
N LEU A 187 -31.82 -10.68 -8.22
CA LEU A 187 -30.92 -9.80 -8.96
C LEU A 187 -31.60 -8.46 -9.21
N SER A 188 -30.85 -7.38 -8.96
CA SER A 188 -31.14 -6.04 -9.44
C SER A 188 -30.15 -5.68 -10.54
N VAL A 189 -30.58 -4.80 -11.45
CA VAL A 189 -29.74 -4.29 -12.54
C VAL A 189 -29.61 -2.78 -12.40
N GLY A 190 -28.39 -2.30 -12.23
CA GLY A 190 -28.08 -0.87 -12.24
C GLY A 190 -27.76 -0.39 -13.65
N VAL A 191 -28.43 0.67 -14.10
CA VAL A 191 -28.16 1.36 -15.37
C VAL A 191 -27.67 2.76 -15.03
N MET A 192 -26.42 3.07 -15.36
CA MET A 192 -25.78 4.33 -15.00
C MET A 192 -25.02 4.94 -16.17
N LYS A 193 -24.90 6.28 -16.19
CA LYS A 193 -24.10 6.99 -17.19
C LYS A 193 -22.70 6.38 -17.26
N MET A 194 -22.26 6.04 -18.48
CA MET A 194 -20.91 5.55 -18.73
C MET A 194 -19.90 6.70 -18.55
N VAL A 195 -18.88 6.47 -17.74
CA VAL A 195 -17.74 7.38 -17.59
C VAL A 195 -16.71 7.05 -18.66
N ARG A 196 -16.24 8.05 -19.41
CA ARG A 196 -15.33 7.86 -20.55
C ARG A 196 -13.87 7.66 -20.14
N SER A 197 -13.61 6.73 -19.20
CA SER A 197 -12.25 6.41 -18.76
C SER A 197 -11.45 5.59 -19.76
N ASP A 198 -12.11 5.00 -20.77
CA ASP A 198 -11.48 4.37 -21.94
C ASP A 198 -10.46 5.28 -22.63
N ARG A 199 -10.65 6.60 -22.53
CA ARG A 199 -9.77 7.64 -23.10
C ARG A 199 -8.99 8.42 -22.04
N ALA A 200 -9.09 8.04 -20.77
CA ALA A 200 -8.43 8.68 -19.64
C ALA A 200 -7.83 7.61 -18.69
N SER A 201 -8.24 7.59 -17.42
CA SER A 201 -7.73 6.69 -16.39
C SER A 201 -8.81 6.25 -15.42
N SER A 202 -8.58 5.14 -14.74
CA SER A 202 -9.45 4.58 -13.71
C SER A 202 -8.65 3.68 -12.78
N GLY A 203 -9.25 3.26 -11.67
CA GLY A 203 -8.60 2.35 -10.75
C GLY A 203 -9.40 2.13 -9.47
N VAL A 204 -8.68 1.81 -8.40
CA VAL A 204 -9.26 1.42 -7.11
C VAL A 204 -8.63 2.23 -5.98
N ILE A 205 -9.38 2.50 -4.92
CA ILE A 205 -8.92 3.18 -3.71
C ILE A 205 -9.25 2.30 -2.52
N PHE A 206 -8.28 2.17 -1.62
CA PHE A 206 -8.48 1.60 -0.29
C PHE A 206 -8.24 2.67 0.75
N THR A 207 -9.12 2.77 1.75
CA THR A 207 -8.94 3.72 2.86
C THR A 207 -8.05 3.15 3.96
N LEU A 208 -7.11 2.29 3.62
CA LEU A 208 -6.01 1.84 4.48
C LEU A 208 -4.90 1.30 3.60
N ASP A 209 -3.71 1.10 4.17
CA ASP A 209 -2.69 0.28 3.54
C ASP A 209 -3.11 -1.19 3.63
N THR A 210 -3.33 -1.79 2.47
CA THR A 210 -3.94 -3.12 2.39
C THR A 210 -2.95 -4.27 2.66
N GLU A 211 -1.66 -3.97 2.80
CA GLU A 211 -0.64 -4.95 3.19
C GLU A 211 -0.51 -5.04 4.72
N SER A 212 -0.20 -3.91 5.37
CA SER A 212 0.01 -3.84 6.82
C SER A 212 -1.28 -3.68 7.62
N GLY A 213 -2.36 -3.18 7.00
CA GLY A 213 -3.58 -2.75 7.68
C GLY A 213 -3.50 -1.37 8.32
N PHE A 214 -2.45 -0.59 8.04
CA PHE A 214 -2.27 0.76 8.58
C PHE A 214 -3.38 1.70 8.10
N ARG A 215 -4.15 2.24 9.05
CA ARG A 215 -5.43 2.91 8.76
C ARG A 215 -5.32 4.40 8.44
N ASP A 216 -4.17 5.01 8.70
CA ASP A 216 -4.02 6.47 8.59
C ASP A 216 -3.60 6.92 7.19
N VAL A 217 -3.71 6.05 6.19
CA VAL A 217 -3.46 6.36 4.77
C VAL A 217 -4.62 5.98 3.87
N VAL A 218 -4.73 6.66 2.75
CA VAL A 218 -5.50 6.25 1.59
C VAL A 218 -4.53 5.75 0.52
N LEU A 219 -4.70 4.52 0.07
CA LEU A 219 -3.99 3.93 -1.06
C LEU A 219 -4.85 4.07 -2.31
N ILE A 220 -4.38 4.83 -3.30
CA ILE A 220 -5.04 5.01 -4.60
C ILE A 220 -4.21 4.29 -5.64
N THR A 221 -4.84 3.43 -6.43
CA THR A 221 -4.23 2.81 -7.61
C THR A 221 -4.90 3.28 -8.89
N GLY A 222 -4.14 3.37 -9.98
CA GLY A 222 -4.64 3.84 -11.26
C GLY A 222 -3.88 3.32 -12.48
N SER A 223 -4.60 3.11 -13.58
CA SER A 223 -4.04 2.87 -14.90
C SER A 223 -4.85 3.60 -15.97
N TYR A 224 -4.38 3.57 -17.22
CA TYR A 224 -5.13 4.11 -18.35
C TYR A 224 -6.26 3.17 -18.77
N GLY A 225 -7.36 3.74 -19.28
CA GLY A 225 -8.50 2.99 -19.80
C GLY A 225 -9.56 2.65 -18.75
N LEU A 226 -10.38 1.64 -19.05
CA LEU A 226 -11.42 1.12 -18.16
C LEU A 226 -10.81 0.33 -16.97
N GLY A 227 -11.47 0.38 -15.82
CA GLY A 227 -10.91 -0.06 -14.53
C GLY A 227 -10.80 -1.57 -14.37
N GLU A 228 -11.45 -2.32 -15.26
CA GLU A 228 -11.51 -3.79 -15.22
C GLU A 228 -10.11 -4.42 -15.22
N ASN A 229 -9.15 -3.86 -15.96
CA ASN A 229 -7.77 -4.38 -15.96
C ASN A 229 -7.07 -4.24 -14.61
N VAL A 230 -7.37 -3.18 -13.85
CA VAL A 230 -6.82 -2.96 -12.51
C VAL A 230 -7.45 -3.95 -11.52
N VAL A 231 -8.78 -4.07 -11.55
CA VAL A 231 -9.54 -4.99 -10.68
C VAL A 231 -9.15 -6.46 -10.93
N GLN A 232 -9.03 -6.86 -12.19
CA GLN A 232 -8.64 -8.22 -12.58
C GLN A 232 -7.14 -8.49 -12.42
N GLY A 233 -6.30 -7.46 -12.23
CA GLY A 233 -4.85 -7.64 -12.14
C GLY A 233 -4.12 -7.90 -13.43
N LYS A 234 -4.70 -7.52 -14.57
CA LYS A 234 -4.06 -7.67 -15.88
C LYS A 234 -2.96 -6.64 -16.12
N VAL A 235 -2.94 -5.58 -15.31
CA VAL A 235 -2.00 -4.47 -15.43
C VAL A 235 -1.38 -4.13 -14.07
N ASP A 236 -0.14 -3.65 -14.09
CA ASP A 236 0.52 -3.08 -12.92
C ASP A 236 0.20 -1.57 -12.84
N PRO A 237 -0.69 -1.14 -11.93
CA PRO A 237 -1.11 0.25 -11.84
C PRO A 237 -0.05 1.11 -11.13
N ASP A 238 -0.16 2.42 -11.32
CA ASP A 238 0.46 3.40 -10.42
C ASP A 238 -0.15 3.30 -9.03
N GLU A 239 0.63 3.62 -7.99
CA GLU A 239 0.17 3.66 -6.60
C GLU A 239 0.50 5.03 -5.99
N TYR A 240 -0.45 5.57 -5.22
CA TYR A 240 -0.33 6.86 -4.55
C TYR A 240 -0.82 6.73 -3.12
N PHE A 241 -0.08 7.31 -2.17
CA PHE A 241 -0.45 7.33 -0.77
C PHE A 241 -0.79 8.75 -0.32
N VAL A 242 -1.88 8.92 0.43
CA VAL A 242 -2.24 10.18 1.08
C VAL A 242 -2.48 9.94 2.56
N HIS A 243 -1.81 10.71 3.42
CA HIS A 243 -1.91 10.58 4.86
C HIS A 243 -3.15 11.31 5.39
N LYS A 244 -4.09 10.59 6.00
CA LYS A 244 -5.38 11.12 6.46
C LYS A 244 -5.24 12.15 7.59
N PRO A 245 -4.40 11.95 8.63
CA PRO A 245 -4.25 12.93 9.70
C PRO A 245 -3.77 14.29 9.20
N THR A 246 -2.73 14.35 8.37
CA THR A 246 -2.24 15.64 7.84
C THR A 246 -3.21 16.21 6.80
N PHE A 247 -3.93 15.37 6.05
CA PHE A 247 -5.06 15.82 5.22
C PHE A 247 -6.15 16.51 6.07
N ALA A 248 -6.52 15.95 7.22
CA ALA A 248 -7.49 16.55 8.12
C ALA A 248 -7.01 17.90 8.71
N LEU A 249 -5.69 18.06 8.87
CA LEU A 249 -5.05 19.32 9.29
C LEU A 249 -4.92 20.36 8.16
N GLY A 250 -5.35 20.04 6.94
CA GLY A 250 -5.36 20.96 5.80
C GLY A 250 -4.19 20.81 4.83
N HIS A 251 -3.25 19.89 5.07
CA HIS A 251 -2.18 19.60 4.13
C HIS A 251 -2.72 18.85 2.91
N ARG A 252 -2.25 19.21 1.71
CA ARG A 252 -2.72 18.65 0.44
C ARG A 252 -1.52 18.15 -0.36
N ALA A 253 -0.84 17.16 0.21
CA ALA A 253 0.36 16.56 -0.38
C ALA A 253 0.16 15.05 -0.58
N VAL A 254 0.65 14.55 -1.72
CA VAL A 254 0.81 13.10 -1.94
C VAL A 254 2.05 12.67 -1.18
N LEU A 255 1.88 11.70 -0.29
CA LEU A 255 2.91 11.20 0.60
C LEU A 255 4.01 10.44 -0.16
N ARG A 256 3.58 9.57 -1.08
CA ARG A 256 4.45 8.68 -1.85
C ARG A 256 3.80 8.28 -3.16
N ARG A 257 4.60 8.10 -4.21
CA ARG A 257 4.17 7.64 -5.54
C ARG A 257 5.01 6.47 -6.01
N ILE A 258 4.37 5.46 -6.61
CA ILE A 258 5.04 4.31 -7.20
C ILE A 258 4.55 4.17 -8.63
N LEU A 259 5.47 4.24 -9.59
CA LEU A 259 5.13 4.16 -11.01
C LEU A 259 4.85 2.71 -11.40
N GLY A 260 3.64 2.46 -11.91
CA GLY A 260 3.26 1.16 -12.49
C GLY A 260 3.74 1.02 -13.93
N GLN A 261 3.95 -0.22 -14.38
CA GLN A 261 4.34 -0.48 -15.77
C GLN A 261 3.22 -0.14 -16.77
N LYS A 262 1.96 -0.23 -16.35
CA LYS A 262 0.78 0.16 -17.15
C LYS A 262 0.78 -0.42 -18.57
N GLN A 263 1.20 -1.67 -18.75
CA GLN A 263 1.46 -2.25 -20.08
C GLN A 263 0.22 -2.35 -20.99
N LEU A 264 -0.98 -2.43 -20.42
CA LEU A 264 -2.24 -2.60 -21.15
C LEU A 264 -3.21 -1.47 -20.80
N THR A 265 -3.98 -1.04 -21.80
CA THR A 265 -5.09 -0.09 -21.68
C THR A 265 -6.35 -0.77 -22.22
N MET A 266 -7.40 -0.87 -21.40
CA MET A 266 -8.70 -1.35 -21.87
C MET A 266 -9.48 -0.19 -22.47
N VAL A 267 -9.85 -0.31 -23.74
CA VAL A 267 -10.63 0.68 -24.49
C VAL A 267 -11.95 0.09 -24.95
N LEU A 268 -12.87 0.96 -25.37
CA LEU A 268 -14.10 0.52 -26.02
C LEU A 268 -13.80 0.00 -27.43
N ALA A 269 -14.45 -1.10 -27.82
CA ALA A 269 -14.38 -1.68 -29.15
C ALA A 269 -15.60 -1.27 -29.99
N ASP A 270 -15.40 -1.14 -31.30
CA ASP A 270 -16.49 -0.93 -32.25
C ASP A 270 -17.27 -2.24 -32.42
N GLY A 271 -18.48 -2.32 -31.84
CA GLY A 271 -19.32 -3.53 -31.91
C GLY A 271 -20.64 -3.40 -31.14
N HIS A 272 -21.57 -4.33 -31.41
CA HIS A 272 -22.81 -4.50 -30.63
C HIS A 272 -22.57 -5.37 -29.37
N ILE A 273 -23.57 -5.41 -28.48
CA ILE A 273 -23.58 -6.07 -27.15
C ILE A 273 -22.76 -7.37 -27.12
N GLY A 274 -21.85 -7.49 -26.14
CA GLY A 274 -21.07 -8.70 -25.85
C GLY A 274 -19.58 -8.66 -26.24
N SER A 275 -19.15 -7.70 -27.06
CA SER A 275 -17.74 -7.47 -27.41
C SER A 275 -17.41 -5.96 -27.47
N THR A 276 -17.81 -5.22 -26.43
CA THR A 276 -17.72 -3.74 -26.40
C THR A 276 -16.42 -3.20 -25.84
N THR A 277 -15.49 -4.06 -25.44
CA THR A 277 -14.17 -3.68 -24.91
C THR A 277 -13.05 -4.49 -25.53
N LYS A 278 -11.88 -3.90 -25.69
CA LYS A 278 -10.65 -4.58 -26.12
C LYS A 278 -9.44 -4.05 -25.34
N ASP A 279 -8.45 -4.90 -25.16
CA ASP A 279 -7.16 -4.51 -24.60
C ASP A 279 -6.19 -4.11 -25.73
N GLU A 280 -5.53 -2.97 -25.54
CA GLU A 280 -4.48 -2.47 -26.42
C GLU A 280 -3.18 -2.25 -25.61
N ALA A 281 -2.04 -2.34 -26.28
CA ALA A 281 -0.75 -2.03 -25.66
C ALA A 281 -0.66 -0.54 -25.35
N THR A 282 -0.32 -0.19 -24.12
CA THR A 282 -0.14 1.20 -23.72
C THR A 282 1.12 1.77 -24.36
N PRO A 283 1.08 2.95 -25.00
CA PRO A 283 2.26 3.62 -25.55
C PRO A 283 3.38 3.82 -24.52
N ALA A 284 4.65 3.64 -24.93
CA ALA A 284 5.80 3.69 -24.02
C ALA A 284 5.96 5.05 -23.30
N ASP A 285 5.59 6.16 -23.96
CA ASP A 285 5.59 7.50 -23.36
C ASP A 285 4.56 7.65 -22.23
N LYS A 286 3.43 6.94 -22.32
CA LYS A 286 2.42 6.87 -21.26
C LYS A 286 2.83 5.95 -20.11
N GLN A 287 3.51 4.83 -20.40
CA GLN A 287 4.00 3.91 -19.37
C GLN A 287 4.96 4.62 -18.41
N GLY A 288 5.86 5.46 -18.94
CA GLY A 288 6.82 6.25 -18.16
C GLY A 288 6.24 7.45 -17.40
N ARG A 289 4.91 7.60 -17.31
CA ARG A 289 4.24 8.72 -16.64
C ARG A 289 3.15 8.24 -15.69
N PHE A 290 2.96 8.97 -14.60
CA PHE A 290 1.81 8.79 -13.71
C PHE A 290 0.50 9.11 -14.44
N CYS A 291 -0.50 8.24 -14.30
CA CYS A 291 -1.82 8.38 -14.94
C CYS A 291 -2.72 9.42 -14.25
N LEU A 292 -2.33 9.90 -13.06
CA LEU A 292 -2.99 10.95 -12.30
C LEU A 292 -2.02 12.07 -11.96
N THR A 293 -2.54 13.29 -11.90
CA THR A 293 -1.87 14.45 -11.31
C THR A 293 -2.07 14.48 -9.79
N ASP A 294 -1.20 15.16 -9.06
CA ASP A 294 -1.33 15.29 -7.61
C ASP A 294 -2.67 15.89 -7.17
N GLY A 295 -3.18 16.89 -7.90
CA GLY A 295 -4.49 17.49 -7.61
C GLY A 295 -5.64 16.48 -7.73
N GLU A 296 -5.55 15.56 -8.69
CA GLU A 296 -6.53 14.48 -8.86
C GLU A 296 -6.41 13.44 -7.74
N VAL A 297 -5.18 13.05 -7.37
CA VAL A 297 -4.92 12.15 -6.24
C VAL A 297 -5.52 12.72 -4.94
N ILE A 298 -5.30 14.00 -4.68
CA ILE A 298 -5.84 14.70 -3.51
C ILE A 298 -7.38 14.77 -3.54
N THR A 299 -7.98 14.95 -4.72
CA THR A 299 -9.45 14.95 -4.88
C THR A 299 -10.03 13.56 -4.62
N LEU A 300 -9.41 12.51 -5.17
CA LEU A 300 -9.80 11.12 -4.90
C LEU A 300 -9.65 10.75 -3.42
N ALA A 301 -8.57 11.18 -2.77
CA ALA A 301 -8.38 10.98 -1.33
C ALA A 301 -9.47 11.69 -0.51
N ALA A 302 -9.88 12.90 -0.92
CA ALA A 302 -10.99 13.61 -0.29
C ALA A 302 -12.31 12.82 -0.39
N HIS A 303 -12.61 12.27 -1.58
CA HIS A 303 -13.79 11.43 -1.77
C HIS A 303 -13.73 10.17 -0.90
N ALA A 304 -12.59 9.49 -0.88
CA ALA A 304 -12.41 8.25 -0.12
C ALA A 304 -12.55 8.47 1.39
N ILE A 305 -11.98 9.56 1.94
CA ILE A 305 -12.12 9.93 3.36
C ILE A 305 -13.58 10.27 3.69
N ALA A 306 -14.30 10.97 2.80
CA ALA A 306 -15.71 11.28 3.00
C ALA A 306 -16.58 10.00 3.01
N ILE A 307 -16.32 9.07 2.08
CA ILE A 307 -17.00 7.78 2.01
C ILE A 307 -16.73 6.97 3.29
N GLU A 308 -15.48 6.75 3.68
CA GLU A 308 -15.15 6.01 4.91
C GLU A 308 -15.81 6.62 6.15
N LYS A 309 -15.77 7.95 6.28
CA LYS A 309 -16.41 8.64 7.41
C LYS A 309 -17.92 8.39 7.46
N HIS A 310 -18.60 8.44 6.32
CA HIS A 310 -20.04 8.19 6.21
C HIS A 310 -20.41 6.77 6.64
N TYR A 311 -19.75 5.77 6.06
CA TYR A 311 -20.04 4.37 6.35
C TYR A 311 -19.63 3.99 7.77
N SER A 312 -18.52 4.54 8.29
CA SER A 312 -18.11 4.34 9.69
C SER A 312 -19.10 4.95 10.67
N HIS A 313 -19.60 6.16 10.40
CA HIS A 313 -20.62 6.80 11.24
C HIS A 313 -21.91 5.99 11.26
N ARG A 314 -22.36 5.51 10.10
CA ARG A 314 -23.56 4.69 9.97
C ARG A 314 -23.44 3.34 10.69
N ALA A 315 -22.28 2.69 10.61
CA ALA A 315 -22.02 1.41 11.27
C ALA A 315 -21.77 1.52 12.79
N GLY A 316 -21.44 2.72 13.29
CA GLY A 316 -21.07 2.94 14.70
C GLY A 316 -19.67 2.44 15.07
N HIS A 317 -18.88 1.97 14.11
CA HIS A 317 -17.49 1.58 14.25
C HIS A 317 -16.70 1.93 13.00
N ALA A 318 -15.36 1.89 13.05
CA ALA A 318 -14.55 2.15 11.86
C ALA A 318 -14.82 1.09 10.77
N VAL A 319 -15.12 1.56 9.56
CA VAL A 319 -15.36 0.74 8.36
C VAL A 319 -14.45 1.24 7.25
N PRO A 320 -13.27 0.63 7.07
CA PRO A 320 -12.44 0.91 5.91
C PRO A 320 -13.16 0.51 4.62
N MET A 321 -12.86 1.18 3.52
CA MET A 321 -13.61 1.08 2.26
C MET A 321 -12.69 0.70 1.09
N ASP A 322 -13.25 -0.11 0.18
CA ASP A 322 -12.77 -0.43 -1.16
C ASP A 322 -13.66 0.31 -2.17
N VAL A 323 -13.06 1.18 -2.99
CA VAL A 323 -13.76 2.15 -3.83
C VAL A 323 -13.22 2.11 -5.26
N GLU A 324 -14.07 1.89 -6.25
CA GLU A 324 -13.72 1.98 -7.67
C GLU A 324 -13.95 3.41 -8.16
N TRP A 325 -13.00 3.94 -8.94
CA TRP A 325 -13.09 5.28 -9.51
C TRP A 325 -12.75 5.32 -11.00
N ALA A 326 -13.28 6.32 -11.70
CA ALA A 326 -13.06 6.55 -13.11
C ALA A 326 -12.96 8.05 -13.43
N LYS A 327 -11.99 8.44 -14.26
CA LYS A 327 -11.86 9.79 -14.79
C LYS A 327 -12.58 9.88 -16.13
N ASP A 328 -13.49 10.84 -16.25
CA ASP A 328 -14.19 11.10 -17.49
C ASP A 328 -13.31 11.90 -18.46
N ALA A 329 -13.01 11.36 -19.64
CA ALA A 329 -12.16 12.05 -20.61
C ALA A 329 -12.77 13.34 -21.16
N ASP A 330 -14.11 13.42 -21.26
CA ASP A 330 -14.78 14.56 -21.90
C ASP A 330 -14.94 15.74 -20.94
N SER A 331 -15.28 15.48 -19.67
CA SER A 331 -15.43 16.52 -18.64
C SER A 331 -14.18 16.73 -17.76
N GLY A 332 -13.24 15.80 -17.75
CA GLY A 332 -12.08 15.77 -16.85
C GLY A 332 -12.43 15.47 -15.38
N ARG A 333 -13.70 15.18 -15.07
CA ARG A 333 -14.17 14.94 -13.69
C ARG A 333 -13.83 13.53 -13.23
N LEU A 334 -13.58 13.39 -11.94
CA LEU A 334 -13.39 12.12 -11.26
C LEU A 334 -14.73 11.64 -10.71
N TYR A 335 -15.06 10.37 -10.94
CA TYR A 335 -16.29 9.72 -10.50
C TYR A 335 -15.99 8.49 -9.66
N ILE A 336 -16.80 8.26 -8.64
CA ILE A 336 -16.86 7.02 -7.88
C ILE A 336 -17.91 6.12 -8.51
N VAL A 337 -17.50 4.93 -8.95
CA VAL A 337 -18.36 3.99 -9.71
C VAL A 337 -18.77 2.77 -8.89
N GLN A 338 -18.16 2.56 -7.73
CA GLN A 338 -18.54 1.55 -6.75
C GLN A 338 -17.87 1.88 -5.40
N ALA A 339 -18.51 1.53 -4.28
CA ALA A 339 -17.88 1.52 -2.96
C ALA A 339 -18.46 0.41 -2.10
N ARG A 340 -17.61 -0.26 -1.32
CA ARG A 340 -18.00 -1.31 -0.37
C ARG A 340 -17.02 -1.38 0.81
N PRO A 341 -17.41 -1.95 1.96
CA PRO A 341 -16.48 -2.20 3.04
C PRO A 341 -15.29 -3.09 2.63
N GLU A 342 -14.10 -2.80 3.15
CA GLU A 342 -12.91 -3.64 3.06
C GLU A 342 -13.01 -4.79 4.09
N THR A 343 -12.93 -6.04 3.63
CA THR A 343 -13.26 -7.21 4.44
C THR A 343 -12.09 -8.13 4.77
N VAL A 344 -10.89 -7.89 4.22
CA VAL A 344 -9.74 -8.79 4.36
C VAL A 344 -8.92 -8.43 5.58
N VAL A 345 -8.52 -7.16 5.70
CA VAL A 345 -7.68 -6.71 6.83
C VAL A 345 -8.53 -6.52 8.09
N SER A 346 -9.79 -6.10 7.93
CA SER A 346 -10.73 -5.93 9.06
C SER A 346 -11.04 -7.21 9.85
N ARG A 347 -10.74 -8.40 9.30
CA ARG A 347 -10.94 -9.71 9.95
C ARG A 347 -9.73 -10.24 10.73
N LYS A 348 -8.53 -9.65 10.60
CA LYS A 348 -7.36 -10.09 11.37
C LYS A 348 -7.52 -9.67 12.84
N SER A 349 -7.30 -10.60 13.77
CA SER A 349 -7.32 -10.29 15.21
C SER A 349 -6.26 -9.23 15.51
N PRO A 350 -6.61 -8.06 16.08
CA PRO A 350 -5.67 -6.97 16.32
C PRO A 350 -4.60 -7.29 17.37
N THR A 351 -4.70 -8.44 18.07
CA THR A 351 -3.81 -8.77 19.19
C THR A 351 -2.67 -9.70 18.85
N MET A 352 -2.65 -10.39 17.70
CA MET A 352 -1.60 -11.36 17.37
C MET A 352 -0.76 -10.88 16.18
N LEU A 353 0.52 -10.59 16.43
CA LEU A 353 1.49 -10.30 15.39
C LEU A 353 2.23 -11.59 15.02
N GLU A 354 2.24 -11.92 13.72
CA GLU A 354 3.12 -12.93 13.14
C GLU A 354 4.22 -12.24 12.33
N SER A 355 5.49 -12.53 12.63
CA SER A 355 6.62 -12.09 11.82
C SER A 355 7.37 -13.28 11.26
N TYR A 356 7.79 -13.17 10.00
CA TYR A 356 8.58 -14.16 9.29
C TYR A 356 9.95 -13.56 9.01
N ALA A 357 11.02 -14.32 9.24
CA ALA A 357 12.38 -13.91 8.91
C ALA A 357 13.10 -15.07 8.23
N LEU A 358 13.68 -14.84 7.05
CA LEU A 358 14.56 -15.82 6.42
C LEU A 358 15.86 -15.91 7.23
N THR A 359 16.30 -17.13 7.53
CA THR A 359 17.56 -17.40 8.26
C THR A 359 18.66 -17.92 7.33
N GLY A 360 18.40 -17.99 6.03
CA GLY A 360 19.35 -18.38 5.00
C GLY A 360 19.29 -17.48 3.77
N ILE A 361 20.27 -17.68 2.89
CA ILE A 361 20.36 -17.01 1.59
C ILE A 361 20.19 -18.04 0.47
N GLY A 362 19.62 -17.61 -0.66
CA GLY A 362 19.46 -18.45 -1.84
C GLY A 362 19.49 -17.63 -3.13
N PRO A 363 19.72 -18.29 -4.29
CA PRO A 363 19.62 -17.63 -5.58
C PRO A 363 18.20 -17.09 -5.83
N VAL A 364 18.10 -15.82 -6.23
CA VAL A 364 16.83 -15.19 -6.61
C VAL A 364 16.47 -15.60 -8.03
N LEU A 365 15.28 -16.16 -8.20
CA LEU A 365 14.74 -16.60 -9.49
C LEU A 365 13.80 -15.57 -10.12
N ALA A 366 13.00 -14.90 -9.30
CA ALA A 366 12.09 -13.85 -9.72
C ALA A 366 11.83 -12.87 -8.57
N THR A 367 11.49 -11.64 -8.91
CA THR A 367 11.04 -10.61 -7.97
C THR A 367 9.78 -9.95 -8.50
N GLY A 368 8.91 -9.53 -7.60
CA GLY A 368 7.67 -8.81 -7.91
C GLY A 368 7.16 -8.08 -6.68
N LYS A 369 5.89 -7.68 -6.69
CA LYS A 369 5.24 -7.04 -5.53
C LYS A 369 4.84 -8.11 -4.51
N ALA A 370 5.25 -7.94 -3.26
CA ALA A 370 4.83 -8.80 -2.17
C ALA A 370 3.33 -8.60 -1.87
N VAL A 371 2.65 -9.70 -1.55
CA VAL A 371 1.26 -9.73 -1.08
C VAL A 371 1.21 -10.52 0.22
N GLY A 372 0.81 -9.85 1.29
CA GLY A 372 0.92 -10.36 2.65
C GLY A 372 2.36 -10.40 3.14
N GLU A 373 2.60 -11.08 4.26
CA GLU A 373 3.87 -10.97 5.01
C GLU A 373 4.54 -12.32 5.28
N LYS A 374 3.98 -13.40 4.73
CA LYS A 374 4.40 -14.76 5.03
C LYS A 374 5.54 -15.21 4.12
N VAL A 375 6.22 -16.25 4.58
CA VAL A 375 7.10 -17.06 3.75
C VAL A 375 6.39 -18.39 3.48
N GLY A 376 6.40 -18.84 2.23
CA GLY A 376 5.85 -20.12 1.81
C GLY A 376 6.86 -20.87 0.94
N SER A 377 6.90 -22.19 1.04
CA SER A 377 7.78 -23.03 0.23
C SER A 377 7.00 -24.20 -0.36
N GLY A 378 7.38 -24.61 -1.56
CA GLY A 378 6.72 -25.72 -2.24
C GLY A 378 7.30 -26.03 -3.60
N VAL A 379 6.73 -27.05 -4.24
CA VAL A 379 7.09 -27.42 -5.62
C VAL A 379 6.31 -26.53 -6.59
N VAL A 380 7.00 -25.93 -7.55
CA VAL A 380 6.39 -25.11 -8.61
C VAL A 380 5.45 -25.93 -9.45
N HIS A 381 4.25 -25.40 -9.68
CA HIS A 381 3.27 -25.89 -10.63
C HIS A 381 2.84 -24.74 -11.54
N ILE A 382 3.26 -24.77 -12.82
CA ILE A 382 2.88 -23.74 -13.79
C ILE A 382 1.48 -24.03 -14.31
N VAL A 383 0.56 -23.10 -14.12
CA VAL A 383 -0.84 -23.17 -14.54
C VAL A 383 -1.06 -22.22 -15.71
N LYS A 384 -1.39 -22.78 -16.88
CA LYS A 384 -1.73 -22.01 -18.09
C LYS A 384 -3.23 -22.01 -18.34
N SER A 385 -3.92 -23.04 -17.89
CA SER A 385 -5.35 -23.24 -18.07
C SER A 385 -5.99 -23.96 -16.88
N ALA A 386 -7.32 -24.00 -16.84
CA ALA A 386 -8.05 -24.72 -15.80
C ALA A 386 -7.83 -26.25 -15.81
N GLU A 387 -7.30 -26.83 -16.90
CA GLU A 387 -6.98 -28.26 -16.94
C GLU A 387 -5.76 -28.60 -16.08
N ASP A 388 -4.77 -27.72 -16.02
CA ASP A 388 -3.54 -27.92 -15.25
C ASP A 388 -3.85 -28.03 -13.74
N LEU A 389 -4.90 -27.34 -13.29
CA LEU A 389 -5.38 -27.34 -11.91
C LEU A 389 -5.82 -28.73 -11.43
N LYS A 390 -6.24 -29.63 -12.32
CA LYS A 390 -6.64 -31.00 -11.94
C LYS A 390 -5.46 -31.81 -11.41
N THR A 391 -4.24 -31.46 -11.82
CA THR A 391 -3.01 -32.13 -11.37
C THR A 391 -2.29 -31.41 -10.25
N PHE A 392 -2.80 -30.24 -9.83
CA PHE A 392 -2.23 -29.46 -8.73
C PHE A 392 -2.37 -30.20 -7.40
N LYS A 393 -1.32 -30.20 -6.58
CA LYS A 393 -1.32 -30.83 -5.26
C LYS A 393 -1.29 -29.78 -4.15
N PRO A 394 -2.02 -30.00 -3.03
CA PRO A 394 -1.93 -29.13 -1.86
C PRO A 394 -0.48 -28.92 -1.39
N GLY A 395 -0.12 -27.67 -1.12
CA GLY A 395 1.22 -27.24 -0.74
C GLY A 395 2.15 -26.87 -1.90
N GLU A 396 1.75 -27.11 -3.16
CA GLU A 396 2.50 -26.64 -4.33
C GLU A 396 2.44 -25.11 -4.47
N VAL A 397 3.41 -24.54 -5.20
CA VAL A 397 3.45 -23.12 -5.55
C VAL A 397 2.79 -22.93 -6.89
N LEU A 398 1.66 -22.23 -6.91
CA LEU A 398 0.92 -21.92 -8.14
C LEU A 398 1.64 -20.79 -8.88
N VAL A 399 2.10 -21.06 -10.11
CA VAL A 399 2.76 -20.05 -10.96
C VAL A 399 1.94 -19.84 -12.23
N ALA A 400 1.52 -18.61 -12.52
CA ALA A 400 0.67 -18.32 -13.69
C ALA A 400 0.92 -16.93 -14.26
N ARG A 401 0.41 -16.65 -15.46
CA ARG A 401 0.48 -15.28 -16.02
C ARG A 401 -0.44 -14.31 -15.27
N SER A 402 -1.64 -14.79 -14.94
CA SER A 402 -2.67 -14.14 -14.13
C SER A 402 -3.55 -15.23 -13.51
N THR A 403 -4.39 -14.90 -12.52
CA THR A 403 -5.35 -15.85 -11.95
C THR A 403 -6.77 -15.55 -12.42
N SER A 404 -7.61 -16.58 -12.45
CA SER A 404 -9.06 -16.45 -12.61
C SER A 404 -9.74 -16.77 -11.28
N PRO A 405 -10.90 -16.16 -10.98
CA PRO A 405 -11.73 -16.55 -9.84
C PRO A 405 -12.09 -18.05 -9.77
N ASP A 406 -12.10 -18.76 -10.91
CA ASP A 406 -12.36 -20.21 -10.93
C ASP A 406 -11.28 -21.03 -10.19
N TRP A 407 -10.15 -20.40 -9.86
CA TRP A 407 -8.99 -21.06 -9.26
C TRP A 407 -9.00 -20.98 -7.73
N GLU A 408 -9.93 -20.23 -7.14
CA GLU A 408 -10.04 -20.02 -5.68
C GLU A 408 -9.95 -21.32 -4.85
N PRO A 409 -10.65 -22.43 -5.21
CA PRO A 409 -10.55 -23.67 -4.44
C PRO A 409 -9.12 -24.23 -4.38
N VAL A 410 -8.37 -24.08 -5.47
CA VAL A 410 -6.98 -24.55 -5.58
C VAL A 410 -6.03 -23.61 -4.86
N MET A 411 -6.22 -22.30 -5.04
CA MET A 411 -5.43 -21.24 -4.38
C MET A 411 -5.44 -21.41 -2.86
N LYS A 412 -6.56 -21.83 -2.26
CA LYS A 412 -6.69 -22.09 -0.82
C LYS A 412 -5.75 -23.19 -0.30
N THR A 413 -5.38 -24.10 -1.18
CA THR A 413 -4.49 -25.22 -0.85
C THR A 413 -3.04 -24.99 -1.27
N ALA A 414 -2.74 -23.88 -1.95
CA ALA A 414 -1.38 -23.58 -2.42
C ALA A 414 -0.45 -23.18 -1.26
N GLY A 415 0.82 -23.57 -1.36
CA GLY A 415 1.87 -23.14 -0.42
C GLY A 415 2.29 -21.68 -0.64
N ALA A 416 2.21 -21.22 -1.89
CA ALA A 416 2.37 -19.82 -2.30
C ALA A 416 1.79 -19.60 -3.71
N ILE A 417 1.61 -18.34 -4.11
CA ILE A 417 1.14 -17.96 -5.44
C ILE A 417 2.13 -16.99 -6.09
N VAL A 418 2.47 -17.19 -7.36
CA VAL A 418 3.32 -16.27 -8.14
C VAL A 418 2.64 -15.95 -9.46
N THR A 419 2.56 -14.66 -9.81
CA THR A 419 1.98 -14.23 -11.09
C THR A 419 2.88 -13.27 -11.85
N ASP A 420 2.93 -13.42 -13.19
CA ASP A 420 3.73 -12.54 -14.05
C ASP A 420 3.25 -11.09 -14.03
N HIS A 421 1.93 -10.90 -13.92
CA HIS A 421 1.26 -9.61 -13.99
C HIS A 421 0.40 -9.37 -12.75
N GLY A 422 0.22 -8.10 -12.37
CA GLY A 422 -0.75 -7.66 -11.39
C GLY A 422 -0.15 -6.78 -10.29
N GLY A 423 -0.89 -5.75 -9.89
CA GLY A 423 -0.59 -4.94 -8.70
C GLY A 423 -1.04 -5.58 -7.39
N ARG A 424 -0.73 -4.96 -6.25
CA ARG A 424 -1.21 -5.40 -4.91
C ARG A 424 -2.72 -5.48 -4.79
N THR A 425 -3.45 -4.80 -5.65
CA THR A 425 -4.91 -4.74 -5.66
C THR A 425 -5.54 -5.71 -6.66
N CYS A 426 -4.76 -6.59 -7.29
CA CYS A 426 -5.29 -7.55 -8.24
C CYS A 426 -6.11 -8.67 -7.58
N HIS A 427 -6.93 -9.35 -8.37
CA HIS A 427 -7.63 -10.57 -7.95
C HIS A 427 -6.72 -11.58 -7.24
N ALA A 428 -5.55 -11.91 -7.80
CA ALA A 428 -4.60 -12.84 -7.19
C ALA A 428 -4.19 -12.38 -5.79
N ALA A 429 -3.94 -11.07 -5.63
CA ALA A 429 -3.49 -10.49 -4.38
C ALA A 429 -4.60 -10.40 -3.34
N ILE A 430 -5.83 -10.05 -3.74
CA ILE A 430 -7.00 -10.01 -2.86
C ILE A 430 -7.27 -11.41 -2.30
N VAL A 431 -7.39 -12.41 -3.18
CA VAL A 431 -7.68 -13.80 -2.79
C VAL A 431 -6.54 -14.40 -1.95
N ALA A 432 -5.28 -14.17 -2.32
CA ALA A 432 -4.15 -14.64 -1.53
C ALA A 432 -4.18 -14.09 -0.09
N ARG A 433 -4.57 -12.81 0.09
CA ARG A 433 -4.71 -12.20 1.42
C ARG A 433 -5.88 -12.76 2.21
N GLU A 434 -7.03 -12.96 1.57
CA GLU A 434 -8.21 -13.59 2.20
C GLU A 434 -7.90 -15.00 2.71
N LEU A 435 -7.12 -15.74 1.94
CA LEU A 435 -6.74 -17.13 2.25
C LEU A 435 -5.50 -17.21 3.15
N GLY A 436 -4.80 -16.08 3.37
CA GLY A 436 -3.57 -16.02 4.15
C GLY A 436 -2.40 -16.80 3.54
N VAL A 437 -2.36 -16.89 2.20
CA VAL A 437 -1.33 -17.55 1.39
C VAL A 437 -0.34 -16.49 0.89
N PRO A 438 0.99 -16.66 1.04
CA PRO A 438 1.96 -15.70 0.52
C PRO A 438 1.90 -15.62 -1.00
N ALA A 439 1.93 -14.41 -1.56
CA ALA A 439 1.95 -14.25 -3.00
C ALA A 439 2.91 -13.16 -3.51
N VAL A 440 3.47 -13.39 -4.70
CA VAL A 440 4.28 -12.40 -5.42
C VAL A 440 3.59 -12.13 -6.75
N VAL A 441 3.15 -10.88 -6.96
CA VAL A 441 2.40 -10.46 -8.15
C VAL A 441 3.21 -9.46 -8.97
N GLY A 442 2.97 -9.41 -10.28
CA GLY A 442 3.80 -8.59 -11.17
C GLY A 442 5.26 -9.06 -11.23
N ALA A 443 5.51 -10.35 -10.99
CA ALA A 443 6.83 -10.95 -11.07
C ALA A 443 7.18 -11.24 -12.53
N ALA A 444 7.63 -10.19 -13.24
CA ALA A 444 7.87 -10.26 -14.67
C ALA A 444 8.68 -11.51 -15.06
N ASN A 445 8.14 -12.28 -16.01
CA ASN A 445 8.74 -13.51 -16.54
C ASN A 445 8.80 -14.71 -15.58
N ALA A 446 8.12 -14.70 -14.43
CA ALA A 446 8.10 -15.83 -13.49
C ALA A 446 7.69 -17.16 -14.15
N THR A 447 6.69 -17.15 -15.05
CA THR A 447 6.27 -18.37 -15.78
C THR A 447 7.33 -18.91 -16.74
N THR A 448 8.32 -18.10 -17.11
CA THR A 448 9.44 -18.51 -17.98
C THR A 448 10.72 -18.78 -17.19
N ALA A 449 10.93 -18.08 -16.08
CA ALA A 449 12.09 -18.24 -15.20
C ALA A 449 11.96 -19.47 -14.27
N LEU A 450 10.74 -19.88 -13.95
CA LEU A 450 10.44 -21.04 -13.12
C LEU A 450 10.08 -22.25 -13.99
N HIS A 451 10.22 -23.45 -13.42
CA HIS A 451 9.89 -24.71 -14.09
C HIS A 451 9.06 -25.60 -13.17
N THR A 452 8.01 -26.22 -13.70
CA THR A 452 7.20 -27.20 -12.97
C THR A 452 8.08 -28.30 -12.39
N GLY A 453 7.91 -28.61 -11.10
CA GLY A 453 8.71 -29.59 -10.37
C GLY A 453 9.91 -29.01 -9.59
N ALA A 454 10.30 -27.75 -9.82
CA ALA A 454 11.36 -27.10 -9.05
C ALA A 454 10.87 -26.76 -7.62
N ARG A 455 11.71 -26.93 -6.60
CA ARG A 455 11.41 -26.40 -5.25
C ARG A 455 11.81 -24.94 -5.15
N VAL A 456 10.95 -24.13 -4.57
CA VAL A 456 11.16 -22.69 -4.37
C VAL A 456 10.65 -22.23 -3.02
N THR A 457 11.19 -21.11 -2.55
CA THR A 457 10.71 -20.39 -1.37
C THR A 457 10.32 -18.98 -1.75
N ILE A 458 9.10 -18.58 -1.38
CA ILE A 458 8.50 -17.30 -1.66
C ILE A 458 8.54 -16.51 -0.37
N SER A 459 9.24 -15.38 -0.37
CA SER A 459 9.29 -14.47 0.76
C SER A 459 8.56 -13.17 0.44
N CYS A 460 7.54 -12.88 1.25
CA CYS A 460 6.86 -11.57 1.28
C CYS A 460 7.23 -10.78 2.55
N ALA A 461 8.21 -11.25 3.32
CA ALA A 461 8.55 -10.68 4.62
C ALA A 461 9.46 -9.44 4.54
N GLY A 462 10.09 -9.19 3.38
CA GLY A 462 11.09 -8.14 3.18
C GLY A 462 10.55 -6.71 3.03
N GLY A 463 9.23 -6.54 2.97
CA GLY A 463 8.58 -5.26 2.68
C GLY A 463 7.79 -5.34 1.38
N GLU A 464 7.96 -4.34 0.52
CA GLU A 464 7.15 -4.16 -0.68
C GLU A 464 7.48 -5.10 -1.85
N THR A 465 8.72 -5.60 -1.88
CA THR A 465 9.22 -6.52 -2.89
C THR A 465 9.12 -7.96 -2.40
N GLY A 466 8.38 -8.77 -3.13
CA GLY A 466 8.30 -10.21 -2.96
C GLY A 466 9.40 -10.91 -3.75
N VAL A 467 10.05 -11.90 -3.15
CA VAL A 467 11.21 -12.59 -3.74
C VAL A 467 10.95 -14.08 -3.83
N VAL A 468 11.25 -14.66 -4.98
CA VAL A 468 11.20 -16.10 -5.22
C VAL A 468 12.62 -16.65 -5.25
N TYR A 469 12.97 -17.46 -4.25
CA TYR A 469 14.27 -18.10 -4.11
C TYR A 469 14.26 -19.54 -4.64
N ALA A 470 15.39 -19.98 -5.17
CA ALA A 470 15.62 -21.38 -5.50
C ALA A 470 15.79 -22.23 -4.24
N GLY A 471 15.08 -23.36 -4.16
CA GLY A 471 15.16 -24.31 -3.05
C GLY A 471 14.35 -23.91 -1.81
N ASP A 472 14.56 -24.67 -0.73
CA ASP A 472 13.97 -24.41 0.58
C ASP A 472 14.90 -23.50 1.39
N ILE A 473 14.50 -22.24 1.55
CA ILE A 473 15.23 -21.30 2.41
C ILE A 473 14.63 -21.41 3.81
N PRO A 474 15.43 -21.71 4.85
CA PRO A 474 14.93 -21.79 6.20
C PRO A 474 14.42 -20.42 6.66
N PHE A 475 13.35 -20.43 7.45
CA PHE A 475 12.75 -19.23 8.01
C PHE A 475 12.19 -19.51 9.39
N GLU A 476 12.13 -18.46 10.21
CA GLU A 476 11.54 -18.49 11.55
C GLU A 476 10.22 -17.72 11.54
N VAL A 477 9.27 -18.20 12.36
CA VAL A 477 7.98 -17.54 12.58
C VAL A 477 7.87 -17.15 14.04
N THR A 478 7.77 -15.87 14.31
CA THR A 478 7.56 -15.33 15.65
C THR A 478 6.10 -14.92 15.79
N ARG A 479 5.40 -15.48 16.79
CA ARG A 479 4.00 -15.15 17.11
C ARG A 479 3.92 -14.51 18.48
N ILE A 480 3.45 -13.28 18.58
CA ILE A 480 3.38 -12.55 19.84
C ILE A 480 2.00 -11.93 20.01
N ASP A 481 1.40 -12.16 21.19
CA ASP A 481 0.19 -11.47 21.63
C ASP A 481 0.57 -10.10 22.21
N VAL A 482 0.25 -9.04 21.49
CA VAL A 482 0.53 -7.65 21.90
C VAL A 482 -0.51 -7.08 22.87
N GLY A 483 -1.66 -7.74 23.04
CA GLY A 483 -2.74 -7.25 23.90
C GLY A 483 -2.40 -7.25 25.40
N ALA A 484 -1.38 -8.03 25.81
CA ALA A 484 -0.98 -8.19 27.21
C ALA A 484 0.38 -7.53 27.57
N LEU A 485 1.01 -6.83 26.62
CA LEU A 485 2.35 -6.25 26.82
C LEU A 485 2.27 -4.95 27.63
N THR A 486 2.97 -4.91 28.77
CA THR A 486 3.13 -3.69 29.59
C THR A 486 4.34 -2.91 29.08
N MET A 487 4.12 -1.67 28.66
CA MET A 487 5.18 -0.78 28.20
C MET A 487 5.98 -0.22 29.39
N PRO A 488 7.33 -0.15 29.30
CA PRO A 488 8.17 0.46 30.31
C PRO A 488 8.04 2.00 30.31
N LYS A 489 8.57 2.64 31.35
CA LYS A 489 8.72 4.10 31.45
C LYS A 489 9.73 4.62 30.43
N THR A 490 10.86 3.93 30.29
CA THR A 490 11.85 4.19 29.23
C THR A 490 11.19 3.97 27.88
N GLN A 491 11.26 4.95 26.98
CA GLN A 491 10.59 4.86 25.69
C GLN A 491 11.33 3.89 24.76
N ILE A 492 10.70 2.78 24.40
CA ILE A 492 11.27 1.86 23.41
C ILE A 492 10.83 2.30 22.00
N MET A 493 11.80 2.72 21.20
CA MET A 493 11.65 3.25 19.85
C MET A 493 12.25 2.28 18.82
N VAL A 494 12.03 2.56 17.53
CA VAL A 494 12.58 1.74 16.44
C VAL A 494 13.70 2.42 15.67
N ASN A 495 14.67 1.61 15.21
CA ASN A 495 15.63 1.96 14.18
C ASN A 495 15.05 1.55 12.81
N LEU A 496 14.92 2.49 11.87
CA LEU A 496 14.31 2.22 10.57
C LEU A 496 15.06 2.93 9.44
N GLY A 497 15.48 2.20 8.41
CA GLY A 497 16.04 2.80 7.19
C GLY A 497 15.09 2.72 5.99
N ASN A 498 14.29 1.64 5.93
CA ASN A 498 13.46 1.33 4.78
C ASN A 498 12.03 1.88 4.95
N PRO A 499 11.59 2.86 4.13
CA PRO A 499 10.22 3.36 4.13
C PRO A 499 9.16 2.28 3.91
N ASP A 500 9.49 1.23 3.16
CA ASP A 500 8.59 0.11 2.83
C ASP A 500 8.15 -0.69 4.07
N GLN A 501 8.93 -0.64 5.15
CA GLN A 501 8.64 -1.34 6.40
C GLN A 501 7.96 -0.44 7.44
N ALA A 502 7.76 0.85 7.14
CA ALA A 502 7.32 1.84 8.11
C ALA A 502 5.91 1.55 8.65
N PHE A 503 4.93 1.38 7.76
CA PHE A 503 3.53 1.14 8.17
C PHE A 503 3.37 -0.14 8.99
N ARG A 504 4.06 -1.21 8.59
CA ARG A 504 4.08 -2.48 9.34
C ARG A 504 4.72 -2.32 10.72
N THR A 505 5.88 -1.69 10.78
CA THR A 505 6.60 -1.48 12.05
C THR A 505 5.80 -0.62 13.01
N ALA A 506 5.06 0.37 12.50
CA ALA A 506 4.20 1.22 13.30
C ALA A 506 3.07 0.48 14.02
N MET A 507 2.64 -0.68 13.49
CA MET A 507 1.62 -1.54 14.11
C MET A 507 2.15 -2.31 15.33
N ILE A 508 3.46 -2.42 15.51
CA ILE A 508 4.08 -3.04 16.69
C ILE A 508 4.12 -2.00 17.84
N PRO A 509 3.80 -2.35 19.09
CA PRO A 509 3.91 -1.42 20.22
C PRO A 509 5.29 -0.74 20.30
N ASN A 510 5.31 0.58 20.16
CA ASN A 510 6.54 1.40 20.12
C ASN A 510 6.25 2.86 20.56
N ALA A 511 7.29 3.62 20.85
CA ALA A 511 7.24 5.04 21.21
C ALA A 511 7.63 6.01 20.07
N GLY A 512 7.78 5.54 18.83
CA GLY A 512 8.24 6.31 17.68
C GLY A 512 9.51 5.74 17.05
N VAL A 513 10.20 6.55 16.26
CA VAL A 513 11.46 6.19 15.59
C VAL A 513 12.62 6.97 16.22
N GLY A 514 13.54 6.27 16.88
CA GLY A 514 14.70 6.89 17.53
C GLY A 514 15.88 7.09 16.59
N LEU A 515 15.89 6.37 15.47
CA LEU A 515 16.84 6.56 14.38
C LEU A 515 16.21 6.16 13.04
N ALA A 516 15.83 7.16 12.25
CA ALA A 516 15.60 6.99 10.83
C ALA A 516 16.91 7.27 10.06
N ARG A 517 17.33 6.34 9.20
CA ARG A 517 18.55 6.47 8.38
C ARG A 517 18.19 6.81 6.95
N MET A 518 18.59 8.00 6.47
CA MET A 518 18.29 8.39 5.09
C MET A 518 19.20 7.75 4.04
N GLU A 519 20.33 7.17 4.45
CA GLU A 519 21.30 6.52 3.55
C GLU A 519 20.65 5.40 2.73
N PHE A 520 19.72 4.65 3.33
CA PHE A 520 18.97 3.62 2.62
C PHE A 520 18.11 4.21 1.49
N ILE A 521 17.45 5.35 1.75
CA ILE A 521 16.66 6.07 0.74
C ILE A 521 17.58 6.54 -0.39
N ILE A 522 18.74 7.11 -0.04
CA ILE A 522 19.71 7.61 -1.02
C ILE A 522 20.28 6.46 -1.86
N ASN A 523 20.62 5.31 -1.28
CA ASN A 523 21.18 4.18 -2.03
C ASN A 523 20.14 3.48 -2.91
N GLU A 524 19.02 3.08 -2.33
CA GLU A 524 18.06 2.19 -2.99
C GLU A 524 17.08 2.94 -3.90
N HIS A 525 16.65 4.14 -3.49
CA HIS A 525 15.60 4.88 -4.20
C HIS A 525 16.17 5.97 -5.12
N ILE A 526 17.28 6.61 -4.71
CA ILE A 526 17.88 7.71 -5.49
C ILE A 526 19.02 7.16 -6.37
N GLY A 527 20.02 6.52 -5.76
CA GLY A 527 21.14 5.85 -6.42
C GLY A 527 22.07 6.77 -7.22
N ILE A 528 22.04 8.08 -7.00
CA ILE A 528 22.84 9.10 -7.71
C ILE A 528 23.44 10.06 -6.70
N HIS A 529 24.71 10.41 -6.89
CA HIS A 529 25.40 11.36 -6.02
C HIS A 529 24.74 12.76 -6.09
N PRO A 530 24.43 13.45 -4.96
CA PRO A 530 23.75 14.74 -4.97
C PRO A 530 24.46 15.79 -5.83
N MET A 531 25.78 15.91 -5.70
CA MET A 531 26.57 16.84 -6.52
C MET A 531 26.59 16.48 -8.02
N ALA A 532 26.33 15.22 -8.39
CA ALA A 532 26.19 14.83 -9.79
C ALA A 532 24.86 15.29 -10.40
N LEU A 533 23.83 15.50 -9.57
CA LEU A 533 22.56 16.10 -9.97
C LEU A 533 22.65 17.63 -10.04
N VAL A 534 23.42 18.25 -9.15
CA VAL A 534 23.68 19.70 -9.18
C VAL A 534 24.60 20.07 -10.35
N HIS A 535 25.66 19.30 -10.57
CA HIS A 535 26.67 19.55 -11.60
C HIS A 535 26.84 18.39 -12.59
N PRO A 536 25.80 18.06 -13.38
CA PRO A 536 25.88 16.98 -14.35
C PRO A 536 26.95 17.23 -15.41
N GLU A 537 27.36 18.47 -15.66
CA GLU A 537 28.43 18.85 -16.59
C GLU A 537 29.82 18.41 -16.15
N ARG A 538 30.04 18.17 -14.85
CA ARG A 538 31.33 17.71 -14.31
C ARG A 538 31.49 16.19 -14.42
N VAL A 539 30.39 15.46 -14.61
CA VAL A 539 30.35 14.00 -14.65
C VAL A 539 30.74 13.47 -16.04
N PRO A 540 31.50 12.36 -16.15
CA PRO A 540 31.81 11.73 -17.43
C PRO A 540 30.57 11.42 -18.28
N GLN A 541 30.66 11.64 -19.59
CA GLN A 541 29.53 11.52 -20.53
C GLN A 541 28.75 10.20 -20.39
N ARG A 542 29.47 9.08 -20.20
CA ARG A 542 28.86 7.74 -20.06
C ARG A 542 27.91 7.64 -18.85
N GLU A 543 28.23 8.30 -17.74
CA GLU A 543 27.43 8.29 -16.52
C GLU A 543 26.33 9.33 -16.57
N ARG A 544 26.62 10.48 -17.19
CA ARG A 544 25.66 11.56 -17.42
C ARG A 544 24.42 11.10 -18.21
N VAL A 545 24.59 10.24 -19.22
CA VAL A 545 23.45 9.66 -19.97
C VAL A 545 22.54 8.85 -19.04
N ARG A 546 23.12 7.98 -18.20
CA ARG A 546 22.38 7.16 -17.23
C ARG A 546 21.66 8.01 -16.18
N ILE A 547 22.27 9.13 -15.76
CA ILE A 547 21.63 10.10 -14.87
C ILE A 547 20.38 10.68 -15.54
N PHE A 548 20.50 11.17 -16.79
CA PHE A 548 19.37 11.76 -17.52
C PHE A 548 18.23 10.77 -17.80
N GLU A 549 18.54 9.49 -18.00
CA GLU A 549 17.53 8.43 -18.11
C GLU A 549 16.74 8.25 -16.80
N ARG A 550 17.43 8.27 -15.65
CA ARG A 550 16.78 8.11 -14.33
C ARG A 550 15.95 9.31 -13.90
N VAL A 551 16.42 10.52 -14.20
CA VAL A 551 15.69 11.76 -13.84
C VAL A 551 14.65 12.16 -14.90
N ALA A 552 14.46 11.35 -15.95
CA ALA A 552 13.45 11.60 -16.96
C ALA A 552 12.05 11.69 -16.33
N GLY A 553 11.29 12.73 -16.70
CA GLY A 553 9.96 13.00 -16.14
C GLY A 553 9.94 13.84 -14.86
N TYR A 554 11.11 14.24 -14.34
CA TYR A 554 11.23 15.24 -13.28
C TYR A 554 11.46 16.64 -13.87
N VAL A 555 11.06 17.68 -13.14
CA VAL A 555 11.22 19.07 -13.58
C VAL A 555 12.70 19.47 -13.68
N SER A 556 13.52 18.92 -12.79
CA SER A 556 14.98 19.07 -12.79
C SER A 556 15.65 17.83 -12.16
N PRO A 557 16.95 17.61 -12.41
CA PRO A 557 17.71 16.56 -11.71
C PRO A 557 17.71 16.73 -10.18
N GLN A 558 17.69 17.96 -9.68
CA GLN A 558 17.63 18.26 -8.25
C GLN A 558 16.28 17.86 -7.64
N GLU A 559 15.17 18.14 -8.34
CA GLU A 559 13.82 17.75 -7.91
C GLU A 559 13.68 16.22 -7.81
N TYR A 560 14.44 15.45 -8.60
CA TYR A 560 14.54 14.00 -8.41
C TYR A 560 15.04 13.63 -7.02
N PHE A 561 16.12 14.26 -6.55
CA PHE A 561 16.64 14.00 -5.21
C PHE A 561 15.65 14.43 -4.14
N VAL A 562 15.18 15.68 -4.23
CA VAL A 562 14.32 16.30 -3.22
C VAL A 562 13.02 15.52 -3.06
N ARG A 563 12.38 15.16 -4.17
CA ARG A 563 11.11 14.42 -4.14
C ARG A 563 11.27 13.03 -3.56
N ASN A 564 12.22 12.23 -4.04
CA ASN A 564 12.39 10.85 -3.57
C ASN A 564 12.81 10.80 -2.10
N LEU A 565 13.68 11.73 -1.65
CA LEU A 565 14.05 11.82 -0.24
C LEU A 565 12.85 12.26 0.62
N ALA A 566 12.07 13.25 0.17
CA ALA A 566 10.89 13.71 0.89
C ALA A 566 9.80 12.62 0.98
N GLU A 567 9.55 11.86 -0.08
CA GLU A 567 8.59 10.75 -0.05
C GLU A 567 9.04 9.63 0.89
N GLY A 568 10.34 9.28 0.90
CA GLY A 568 10.88 8.27 1.80
C GLY A 568 10.81 8.69 3.28
N VAL A 569 11.33 9.88 3.61
CA VAL A 569 11.31 10.41 4.98
C VAL A 569 9.87 10.71 5.43
N GLY A 570 9.05 11.29 4.55
CA GLY A 570 7.65 11.57 4.80
C GLY A 570 6.86 10.30 5.13
N THR A 571 7.09 9.21 4.39
CA THR A 571 6.45 7.90 4.65
C THR A 571 6.79 7.38 6.04
N ILE A 572 8.07 7.45 6.45
CA ILE A 572 8.49 7.06 7.80
C ILE A 572 7.84 7.97 8.85
N ALA A 573 7.83 9.28 8.64
CA ALA A 573 7.21 10.22 9.58
C ALA A 573 5.69 10.02 9.74
N ALA A 574 5.00 9.76 8.62
CA ALA A 574 3.56 9.51 8.57
C ALA A 574 3.18 8.22 9.30
N ALA A 575 3.95 7.14 9.11
CA ALA A 575 3.66 5.84 9.73
C ALA A 575 3.58 5.91 11.27
N PHE A 576 4.37 6.79 11.89
CA PHE A 576 4.43 6.91 13.34
C PHE A 576 3.69 8.14 13.88
N TYR A 577 3.04 8.94 13.03
CA TYR A 577 2.39 10.17 13.46
C TYR A 577 1.33 9.92 14.54
N PRO A 578 1.25 10.73 15.63
CA PRO A 578 2.07 11.90 15.95
C PRO A 578 3.31 11.61 16.81
N LYS A 579 3.72 10.34 16.98
CA LYS A 579 4.92 9.96 17.73
C LYS A 579 6.19 10.55 17.08
N PRO A 580 7.23 10.87 17.86
CA PRO A 580 8.45 11.48 17.33
C PRO A 580 9.17 10.54 16.36
N VAL A 581 9.72 11.13 15.29
CA VAL A 581 10.57 10.46 14.31
C VAL A 581 11.87 11.25 14.17
N ILE A 582 12.97 10.66 14.64
CA ILE A 582 14.29 11.28 14.60
C ILE A 582 15.00 10.84 13.32
N ILE A 583 15.06 11.72 12.31
CA ILE A 583 15.81 11.49 11.07
C ILE A 583 17.26 11.95 11.22
N ARG A 584 18.20 11.05 10.98
CA ARG A 584 19.62 11.40 10.92
C ARG A 584 19.96 11.92 9.53
N LEU A 585 20.61 13.07 9.47
CA LEU A 585 21.19 13.60 8.22
C LEU A 585 22.20 12.62 7.61
N SER A 586 22.52 12.76 6.33
CA SER A 586 23.37 11.78 5.65
C SER A 586 24.75 11.67 6.30
N ASP A 587 25.12 10.46 6.72
CA ASP A 587 26.40 10.17 7.37
C ASP A 587 27.27 9.22 6.54
N PHE A 588 27.08 9.26 5.22
CA PHE A 588 27.95 8.54 4.30
C PHE A 588 29.39 9.03 4.40
N LYS A 589 30.29 8.04 4.35
CA LYS A 589 31.73 8.24 4.15
C LYS A 589 32.01 8.56 2.67
N THR A 590 33.19 9.09 2.39
CA THR A 590 33.63 9.44 1.03
C THR A 590 33.61 8.23 0.08
N ASN A 591 34.03 7.06 0.54
CA ASN A 591 34.01 5.83 -0.25
C ASN A 591 32.59 5.36 -0.59
N GLU A 592 31.64 5.50 0.34
CA GLU A 592 30.23 5.11 0.10
C GLU A 592 29.57 6.08 -0.90
N TYR A 593 29.81 7.39 -0.78
CA TYR A 593 29.35 8.35 -1.79
C TYR A 593 29.97 8.12 -3.16
N ALA A 594 31.22 7.64 -3.23
CA ALA A 594 31.92 7.37 -4.48
C ALA A 594 31.27 6.21 -5.28
N GLU A 595 30.60 5.28 -4.60
CA GLU A 595 29.89 4.15 -5.21
C GLU A 595 28.58 4.56 -5.89
N LEU A 596 28.00 5.70 -5.53
CA LEU A 596 26.83 6.24 -6.21
C LEU A 596 27.16 6.64 -7.65
N LEU A 597 26.15 6.63 -8.52
CA LEU A 597 26.32 7.06 -9.91
C LEU A 597 26.81 8.53 -9.96
N GLY A 598 27.93 8.77 -10.64
CA GLY A 598 28.60 10.08 -10.69
C GLY A 598 29.43 10.45 -9.46
N GLY A 599 29.50 9.60 -8.43
CA GLY A 599 30.13 9.90 -7.13
C GLY A 599 31.65 10.06 -7.19
N THR A 600 32.35 9.18 -7.91
CA THR A 600 33.83 9.19 -8.06
C THR A 600 34.43 10.52 -8.54
N THR A 601 33.63 11.39 -9.17
CA THR A 601 34.05 12.72 -9.63
C THR A 601 34.17 13.74 -8.48
N PHE A 602 33.39 13.56 -7.42
CA PHE A 602 33.27 14.52 -6.32
C PHE A 602 33.96 14.05 -5.04
N GLU A 603 34.23 12.74 -4.93
CA GLU A 603 34.73 12.13 -3.70
C GLU A 603 36.25 11.89 -3.74
N PRO A 604 37.01 12.50 -2.81
CA PRO A 604 38.43 12.20 -2.68
C PRO A 604 38.66 10.83 -2.04
N HIS A 605 39.80 10.22 -2.33
CA HIS A 605 40.22 9.00 -1.63
C HIS A 605 40.81 9.34 -0.26
N GLU A 606 40.29 8.73 0.80
CA GLU A 606 40.76 8.90 2.18
C GLU A 606 41.35 7.61 2.72
N ALA A 607 42.46 7.72 3.47
CA ALA A 607 43.10 6.56 4.10
C ALA A 607 42.26 5.95 5.22
N ASN A 608 41.45 6.76 5.93
CA ASN A 608 40.58 6.32 7.02
C ASN A 608 39.19 6.96 6.87
N PRO A 609 38.33 6.43 5.99
CA PRO A 609 37.01 7.02 5.71
C PRO A 609 36.12 7.15 6.96
N MET A 610 36.30 6.27 7.96
CA MET A 610 35.59 6.33 9.25
C MET A 610 35.76 7.67 9.98
N LEU A 611 36.93 8.29 9.88
CA LEU A 611 37.28 9.55 10.56
C LEU A 611 37.26 10.76 9.61
N GLY A 612 37.01 10.52 8.33
CA GLY A 612 37.22 11.44 7.22
C GLY A 612 36.09 12.45 6.99
N PHE A 613 35.91 12.85 5.74
CA PHE A 613 34.96 13.86 5.30
C PHE A 613 33.52 13.34 5.30
N ARG A 614 32.89 13.36 6.48
CA ARG A 614 31.51 12.88 6.74
C ARG A 614 30.80 13.69 7.83
N GLY A 615 29.50 13.45 7.98
CA GLY A 615 28.63 14.10 8.97
C GLY A 615 28.73 15.63 8.95
N ALA A 616 28.66 16.25 10.13
CA ALA A 616 28.61 17.71 10.28
C ALA A 616 29.65 18.49 9.46
N SER A 617 30.91 18.01 9.40
CA SER A 617 31.99 18.66 8.65
C SER A 617 31.74 18.78 7.15
N ARG A 618 30.85 17.94 6.61
CA ARG A 618 30.52 17.89 5.18
C ARG A 618 29.52 18.96 4.78
N TYR A 619 28.53 19.20 5.64
CA TYR A 619 27.29 19.92 5.28
C TYR A 619 27.51 21.37 4.89
N ALA A 620 28.38 22.09 5.60
CA ALA A 620 28.72 23.48 5.30
C ALA A 620 29.97 23.64 4.42
N HIS A 621 30.63 22.54 4.05
CA HIS A 621 31.88 22.62 3.29
C HIS A 621 31.60 22.93 1.81
N PRO A 622 32.37 23.83 1.15
CA PRO A 622 32.13 24.23 -0.24
C PRO A 622 32.11 23.07 -1.26
N ALA A 623 32.75 21.95 -0.94
CA ALA A 623 32.73 20.75 -1.80
C ALA A 623 31.37 20.04 -1.86
N TYR A 624 30.47 20.29 -0.88
CA TYR A 624 29.22 19.52 -0.73
C TYR A 624 28.00 20.37 -0.30
N ALA A 625 28.17 21.63 0.08
CA ALA A 625 27.07 22.48 0.59
C ALA A 625 25.83 22.53 -0.33
N GLU A 626 26.00 22.47 -1.65
CA GLU A 626 24.88 22.38 -2.59
C GLU A 626 24.14 21.04 -2.55
N GLY A 627 24.83 19.94 -2.27
CA GLY A 627 24.23 18.64 -2.00
C GLY A 627 23.43 18.63 -0.70
N PHE A 628 23.99 19.23 0.36
CA PHE A 628 23.29 19.39 1.64
C PHE A 628 22.04 20.29 1.54
N ALA A 629 22.06 21.28 0.65
CA ALA A 629 20.89 22.10 0.37
C ALA A 629 19.69 21.26 -0.13
N LEU A 630 19.95 20.22 -0.94
CA LEU A 630 18.90 19.31 -1.41
C LEU A 630 18.29 18.46 -0.27
N GLU A 631 19.12 18.02 0.68
CA GLU A 631 18.62 17.34 1.89
C GLU A 631 17.73 18.28 2.72
N CYS A 632 18.19 19.52 2.94
CA CYS A 632 17.41 20.52 3.68
C CYS A 632 16.07 20.83 2.99
N GLU A 633 16.07 20.98 1.66
CA GLU A 633 14.85 21.23 0.89
C GLU A 633 13.85 20.07 1.04
N ALA A 634 14.32 18.82 0.98
CA ALA A 634 13.48 17.64 1.16
C ALA A 634 12.85 17.59 2.56
N LEU A 635 13.65 17.80 3.61
CA LEU A 635 13.16 17.80 5.00
C LEU A 635 12.19 18.97 5.26
N LYS A 636 12.46 20.14 4.68
CA LYS A 636 11.54 21.28 4.74
C LYS A 636 10.20 20.94 4.08
N ARG A 637 10.21 20.29 2.91
CA ARG A 637 9.01 19.82 2.21
C ARG A 637 8.20 18.84 3.07
N VAL A 638 8.86 17.89 3.72
CA VAL A 638 8.20 16.92 4.63
C VAL A 638 7.50 17.63 5.79
N ARG A 639 8.12 18.65 6.39
CA ARG A 639 7.53 19.32 7.54
C ARG A 639 6.46 20.35 7.17
N ASP A 640 6.75 21.21 6.19
CA ASP A 640 5.93 22.37 5.88
C ASP A 640 4.79 22.02 4.91
N GLU A 641 5.07 21.23 3.87
CA GLU A 641 4.08 20.88 2.85
C GLU A 641 3.30 19.63 3.25
N MET A 642 3.99 18.56 3.66
CA MET A 642 3.32 17.31 4.07
C MET A 642 2.75 17.35 5.49
N GLY A 643 3.18 18.31 6.32
CA GLY A 643 2.66 18.51 7.68
C GLY A 643 3.26 17.60 8.75
N MET A 644 4.40 16.97 8.49
CA MET A 644 5.02 16.01 9.41
C MET A 644 5.85 16.72 10.49
N THR A 645 5.19 17.45 11.37
CA THR A 645 5.84 18.23 12.44
C THR A 645 6.45 17.35 13.53
N ASN A 646 6.14 16.05 13.57
CA ASN A 646 6.77 15.04 14.43
C ASN A 646 8.19 14.65 13.99
N LEU A 647 8.66 15.18 12.86
CA LEU A 647 10.03 14.97 12.37
C LEU A 647 11.03 15.85 13.14
N ILE A 648 11.98 15.19 13.78
CA ILE A 648 13.13 15.76 14.50
C ILE A 648 14.38 15.48 13.66
N VAL A 649 15.25 16.48 13.47
CA VAL A 649 16.49 16.29 12.69
C VAL A 649 17.66 16.00 13.62
N MET A 650 18.50 15.04 13.27
CA MET A 650 19.69 14.70 14.03
C MET A 650 20.97 14.90 13.20
N VAL A 651 21.92 15.65 13.74
CA VAL A 651 23.23 15.92 13.15
C VAL A 651 24.22 14.83 13.60
N PRO A 652 24.73 13.98 12.68
CA PRO A 652 25.76 13.00 12.97
C PRO A 652 27.17 13.58 12.91
N PHE A 653 28.10 12.87 13.54
CA PHE A 653 29.55 13.04 13.49
C PHE A 653 30.01 14.49 13.78
N CYS A 654 29.32 15.18 14.68
CA CYS A 654 29.58 16.57 15.04
C CYS A 654 30.72 16.65 16.06
N ARG A 655 31.93 17.01 15.63
CA ARG A 655 33.14 16.90 16.45
C ARG A 655 33.28 18.03 17.47
N ARG A 656 32.86 19.25 17.11
CA ARG A 656 33.07 20.47 17.92
C ARG A 656 31.84 21.39 17.91
N VAL A 657 31.69 22.21 18.94
CA VAL A 657 30.58 23.19 19.03
C VAL A 657 30.57 24.19 17.85
N PRO A 658 31.71 24.76 17.38
CA PRO A 658 31.67 25.63 16.20
C PRO A 658 31.20 24.92 14.92
N GLU A 659 31.43 23.61 14.81
CA GLU A 659 30.92 22.80 13.69
C GLU A 659 29.41 22.65 13.80
N ALA A 660 28.87 22.44 15.01
CA ALA A 660 27.43 22.44 15.27
C ALA A 660 26.78 23.76 14.86
N GLU A 661 27.35 24.89 15.28
CA GLU A 661 26.84 26.23 14.94
C GLU A 661 26.83 26.47 13.42
N GLN A 662 27.86 26.03 12.71
CA GLN A 662 27.93 26.12 11.25
C GLN A 662 26.83 25.29 10.57
N VAL A 663 26.61 24.04 11.00
CA VAL A 663 25.55 23.19 10.44
C VAL A 663 24.17 23.79 10.71
N LEU A 664 23.91 24.24 11.94
CA LEU A 664 22.63 24.86 12.29
C LEU A 664 22.38 26.16 11.51
N ALA A 665 23.41 26.97 11.29
CA ALA A 665 23.32 28.17 10.45
C ALA A 665 23.03 27.82 8.98
N GLU A 666 23.68 26.77 8.45
CA GLU A 666 23.45 26.31 7.08
C GLU A 666 22.04 25.72 6.90
N MET A 667 21.56 24.92 7.86
CA MET A 667 20.17 24.46 7.90
C MET A 667 19.18 25.62 7.93
N ALA A 668 19.43 26.62 8.78
CA ALA A 668 18.58 27.81 8.87
C ALA A 668 18.56 28.62 7.57
N ARG A 669 19.71 28.70 6.85
CA ARG A 669 19.81 29.34 5.52
C ARG A 669 18.88 28.68 4.49
N HIS A 670 18.65 27.37 4.63
CA HIS A 670 17.73 26.59 3.78
C HIS A 670 16.32 26.44 4.37
N GLY A 671 15.98 27.24 5.40
CA GLY A 671 14.63 27.30 5.98
C GLY A 671 14.34 26.29 7.09
N LEU A 672 15.35 25.54 7.57
CA LEU A 672 15.25 24.62 8.72
C LEU A 672 15.88 25.24 9.97
N ALA A 673 15.24 26.27 10.50
CA ALA A 673 15.68 26.92 11.73
C ALA A 673 15.05 26.27 12.98
N ARG A 674 15.88 25.94 13.98
CA ARG A 674 15.45 25.40 15.27
C ARG A 674 14.35 26.27 15.90
N GLY A 675 13.28 25.66 16.39
CA GLY A 675 12.11 26.30 16.98
C GLY A 675 11.07 26.80 15.96
N THR A 676 11.43 27.01 14.69
CA THR A 676 10.47 27.37 13.64
C THR A 676 9.59 26.17 13.31
N ASN A 677 8.26 26.38 13.30
CA ASN A 677 7.29 25.30 13.10
C ASN A 677 7.50 24.12 14.09
N GLY A 678 8.09 24.37 15.26
CA GLY A 678 8.39 23.33 16.27
C GLY A 678 9.54 22.39 15.89
N LEU A 679 10.43 22.76 14.97
CA LEU A 679 11.60 21.95 14.63
C LEU A 679 12.56 21.82 15.81
N GLU A 680 12.75 20.59 16.29
CA GLU A 680 13.83 20.21 17.20
C GLU A 680 15.03 19.68 16.41
N VAL A 681 16.25 19.99 16.88
CA VAL A 681 17.49 19.47 16.30
C VAL A 681 18.33 18.78 17.36
N TYR A 682 18.63 17.51 17.15
CA TYR A 682 19.43 16.68 18.04
C TYR A 682 20.85 16.50 17.50
N VAL A 683 21.76 16.08 18.37
CA VAL A 683 23.10 15.63 17.98
C VAL A 683 23.28 14.15 18.29
N MET A 684 23.95 13.46 17.38
CA MET A 684 24.42 12.11 17.66
C MET A 684 25.63 12.19 18.59
N CYS A 685 25.47 11.73 19.83
CA CYS A 685 26.52 11.67 20.84
C CYS A 685 27.36 10.42 20.60
N GLU A 686 28.28 10.51 19.65
CA GLU A 686 29.03 9.34 19.15
C GLU A 686 30.55 9.56 19.11
N ILE A 687 31.01 10.75 19.52
CA ILE A 687 32.42 11.09 19.64
C ILE A 687 32.71 11.37 21.12
N PRO A 688 33.84 10.91 21.70
CA PRO A 688 34.17 11.16 23.11
C PRO A 688 34.10 12.65 23.50
N ASN A 689 34.43 13.56 22.58
CA ASN A 689 34.31 15.00 22.82
C ASN A 689 32.84 15.45 23.03
N ASN A 690 31.84 14.79 22.42
CA ASN A 690 30.42 15.06 22.70
C ASN A 690 30.07 14.75 24.15
N VAL A 691 30.57 13.62 24.67
CA VAL A 691 30.35 13.19 26.06
C VAL A 691 31.02 14.14 27.04
N ILE A 692 32.29 14.49 26.78
CA ILE A 692 33.09 15.37 27.64
C ILE A 692 32.52 16.80 27.65
N GLN A 693 32.07 17.31 26.50
CA GLN A 693 31.53 18.67 26.37
C GLN A 693 29.99 18.72 26.29
N ALA A 694 29.29 17.75 26.92
CA ALA A 694 27.84 17.63 26.81
C ALA A 694 27.08 18.95 27.14
N ASP A 695 27.57 19.74 28.11
CA ASP A 695 26.93 21.01 28.49
C ASP A 695 26.99 22.05 27.36
N ALA A 696 28.12 22.12 26.65
CA ALA A 696 28.29 23.05 25.54
C ALA A 696 27.47 22.62 24.31
N PHE A 697 27.40 21.32 24.03
CA PHE A 697 26.52 20.77 22.99
C PHE A 697 25.03 20.95 23.34
N ALA A 698 24.64 20.82 24.61
CA ALA A 698 23.27 20.99 25.07
C ALA A 698 22.75 22.43 24.94
N ALA A 699 23.63 23.43 24.84
CA ALA A 699 23.26 24.80 24.55
C ALA A 699 22.78 24.98 23.09
N VAL A 700 23.39 24.23 22.16
CA VAL A 700 23.13 24.35 20.71
C VAL A 700 22.15 23.31 20.15
N PHE A 701 21.93 22.19 20.83
CA PHE A 701 20.97 21.15 20.44
C PHE A 701 19.83 20.98 21.44
N ASP A 702 18.70 20.41 20.99
CA ASP A 702 17.51 20.15 21.80
C ASP A 702 17.51 18.77 22.48
N GLY A 703 18.38 17.87 22.03
CA GLY A 703 18.50 16.53 22.55
C GLY A 703 19.73 15.79 22.02
N PHE A 704 19.95 14.61 22.56
CA PHE A 704 21.05 13.72 22.23
C PHE A 704 20.53 12.35 21.81
N SER A 705 21.22 11.71 20.87
CA SER A 705 21.08 10.27 20.65
C SER A 705 22.47 9.63 20.66
N ILE A 706 22.72 8.70 21.57
CA ILE A 706 24.01 8.04 21.70
C ILE A 706 24.18 7.05 20.54
N GLY A 707 25.20 7.28 19.70
CA GLY A 707 25.65 6.34 18.68
C GLY A 707 26.69 5.41 19.30
N SER A 708 26.25 4.32 19.94
CA SER A 708 27.14 3.46 20.73
C SER A 708 28.25 2.81 19.91
N ASN A 709 27.97 2.52 18.64
CA ASN A 709 28.91 1.96 17.68
C ASN A 709 30.17 2.84 17.52
N ASP A 710 29.99 4.03 16.96
CA ASP A 710 31.10 4.96 16.71
C ASP A 710 31.73 5.44 18.03
N LEU A 711 30.93 5.60 19.10
CA LEU A 711 31.46 5.95 20.42
C LEU A 711 32.40 4.87 20.97
N THR A 712 32.06 3.59 20.80
CA THR A 712 32.90 2.46 21.20
C THR A 712 34.16 2.40 20.36
N GLN A 713 34.04 2.55 19.04
CA GLN A 713 35.20 2.57 18.14
C GLN A 713 36.20 3.66 18.54
N LEU A 714 35.72 4.87 18.84
CA LEU A 714 36.57 6.01 19.18
C LEU A 714 37.08 5.98 20.62
N THR A 715 36.32 5.42 21.56
CA THR A 715 36.72 5.28 22.97
C THR A 715 37.80 4.22 23.13
N LEU A 716 37.66 3.09 22.43
CA LEU A 716 38.61 1.98 22.50
C LEU A 716 39.74 2.08 21.46
N GLY A 717 39.57 2.92 20.43
CA GLY A 717 40.54 3.03 19.34
C GLY A 717 40.51 1.82 18.40
N VAL A 718 39.33 1.22 18.19
CA VAL A 718 39.13 -0.03 17.43
C VAL A 718 38.34 0.24 16.16
N ASP A 719 38.84 -0.26 15.03
CA ASP A 719 38.06 -0.37 13.80
C ASP A 719 37.33 -1.72 13.80
N ARG A 720 36.01 -1.70 13.91
CA ARG A 720 35.18 -2.90 13.95
C ARG A 720 35.13 -3.63 12.60
N ASP A 721 35.44 -2.93 11.50
CA ASP A 721 35.49 -3.52 10.16
C ASP A 721 36.86 -4.20 9.90
N SER A 722 37.83 -4.01 10.80
CA SER A 722 39.15 -4.63 10.71
C SER A 722 39.14 -6.04 11.27
N GLU A 723 39.31 -7.04 10.40
CA GLU A 723 39.42 -8.46 10.78
C GLU A 723 40.53 -8.74 11.82
N ILE A 724 41.52 -7.85 11.94
CA ILE A 724 42.67 -8.02 12.83
C ILE A 724 42.37 -7.57 14.26
N VAL A 725 41.57 -6.51 14.46
CA VAL A 725 41.36 -5.89 15.79
C VAL A 725 39.89 -5.85 16.24
N ALA A 726 38.94 -6.25 15.39
CA ALA A 726 37.52 -6.23 15.72
C ALA A 726 37.14 -7.07 16.96
N PHE A 727 37.98 -8.01 17.38
CA PHE A 727 37.77 -8.80 18.60
C PHE A 727 37.80 -7.96 19.89
N ASP A 728 38.43 -6.78 19.87
CA ASP A 728 38.48 -5.84 21.00
C ASP A 728 37.29 -4.85 21.01
N PHE A 729 36.37 -4.94 20.05
CA PHE A 729 35.13 -4.14 20.07
C PHE A 729 34.13 -4.75 21.06
N ASP A 730 33.95 -4.11 22.22
CA ASP A 730 32.92 -4.49 23.20
C ASP A 730 32.20 -3.26 23.79
N GLU A 731 30.91 -3.15 23.48
CA GLU A 731 30.06 -2.06 24.00
C GLU A 731 29.77 -2.20 25.51
N ARG A 732 30.17 -3.32 26.13
CA ARG A 732 30.11 -3.57 27.58
C ARG A 732 31.40 -3.26 28.31
N ASP A 733 32.41 -2.68 27.63
CA ASP A 733 33.64 -2.27 28.31
C ASP A 733 33.31 -1.29 29.47
N PRO A 734 33.97 -1.38 30.63
CA PRO A 734 33.73 -0.45 31.74
C PRO A 734 33.89 1.03 31.36
N GLY A 735 34.82 1.34 30.44
CA GLY A 735 34.98 2.67 29.87
C GLY A 735 33.76 3.10 29.07
N MET A 736 33.12 2.19 28.33
CA MET A 736 31.87 2.48 27.63
C MET A 736 30.69 2.69 28.58
N TYR A 737 30.54 1.88 29.63
CA TYR A 737 29.54 2.11 30.67
C TYR A 737 29.67 3.50 31.30
N GLU A 738 30.90 3.96 31.55
CA GLU A 738 31.16 5.32 32.05
C GLU A 738 30.82 6.40 31.03
N MET A 739 31.17 6.22 29.75
CA MET A 739 30.79 7.14 28.67
C MET A 739 29.26 7.29 28.56
N LEU A 740 28.52 6.18 28.60
CA LEU A 740 27.06 6.17 28.60
C LEU A 740 26.49 6.95 29.80
N ARG A 741 27.01 6.67 31.01
CA ARG A 741 26.60 7.37 32.24
C ARG A 741 26.86 8.88 32.16
N MET A 742 28.03 9.28 31.68
CA MET A 742 28.40 10.69 31.53
C MET A 742 27.51 11.42 30.52
N ALA A 743 27.19 10.76 29.39
CA ALA A 743 26.32 11.31 28.36
C ALA A 743 24.89 11.51 28.89
N VAL A 744 24.32 10.49 29.55
CA VAL A 744 22.96 10.56 30.11
C VAL A 744 22.87 11.64 31.18
N ALA A 745 23.79 11.62 32.15
CA ALA A 745 23.85 12.66 33.18
C ALA A 745 24.06 14.06 32.59
N GLY A 746 24.74 14.16 31.43
CA GLY A 746 24.98 15.41 30.73
C GLY A 746 23.77 15.99 30.03
N ALA A 747 22.98 15.16 29.38
CA ALA A 747 21.72 15.63 28.83
C ALA A 747 20.76 16.08 29.95
N HIS A 748 20.58 15.24 30.98
CA HIS A 748 19.61 15.52 32.05
C HIS A 748 19.94 16.76 32.87
N ARG A 749 21.21 16.99 33.22
CA ARG A 749 21.60 18.20 33.97
C ARG A 749 21.37 19.49 33.20
N ASN A 750 21.25 19.41 31.87
CA ASN A 750 20.89 20.53 31.00
C ASN A 750 19.41 20.51 30.56
N GLY A 751 18.58 19.64 31.14
CA GLY A 751 17.16 19.52 30.79
C GLY A 751 16.91 19.05 29.35
N ARG A 752 17.85 18.29 28.76
CA ARG A 752 17.75 17.74 27.40
C ARG A 752 17.40 16.27 27.45
N LYS A 753 16.65 15.82 26.42
CA LYS A 753 16.36 14.39 26.20
C LYS A 753 17.61 13.67 25.70
N VAL A 754 17.75 12.41 26.08
CA VAL A 754 18.81 11.53 25.61
C VAL A 754 18.28 10.13 25.32
N GLY A 755 18.44 9.71 24.08
CA GLY A 755 18.23 8.33 23.65
C GLY A 755 19.53 7.61 23.36
N ILE A 756 19.45 6.30 23.13
CA ILE A 756 20.52 5.52 22.50
C ILE A 756 19.98 4.86 21.24
N CYS A 757 20.77 4.86 20.18
CA CYS A 757 20.45 4.16 18.94
C CYS A 757 21.58 3.17 18.60
N GLY A 758 21.20 1.93 18.38
CA GLY A 758 22.12 0.83 18.14
C GLY A 758 21.56 -0.48 18.67
N GLU A 759 22.15 -1.59 18.27
CA GLU A 759 21.68 -2.91 18.72
C GLU A 759 22.30 -3.34 20.06
N ALA A 760 23.20 -2.55 20.65
CA ALA A 760 23.81 -2.87 21.95
C ALA A 760 22.77 -3.27 23.02
N PRO A 761 21.68 -2.51 23.25
CA PRO A 761 20.67 -2.87 24.24
C PRO A 761 19.87 -4.12 23.86
N ALA A 762 19.75 -4.44 22.58
CA ALA A 762 19.07 -5.65 22.10
C ALA A 762 19.97 -6.90 22.21
N ASN A 763 21.26 -6.74 21.89
CA ASN A 763 22.28 -7.80 21.90
C ASN A 763 22.72 -8.14 23.33
N TYR A 764 22.83 -7.12 24.18
CA TYR A 764 23.37 -7.18 25.54
C TYR A 764 22.31 -6.71 26.55
N PRO A 765 21.52 -7.64 27.15
CA PRO A 765 20.48 -7.29 28.12
C PRO A 765 20.98 -6.52 29.35
N ASP A 766 22.24 -6.72 29.73
CA ASP A 766 22.93 -5.98 30.79
C ASP A 766 23.08 -4.49 30.44
N VAL A 767 23.40 -4.16 29.18
CA VAL A 767 23.43 -2.77 28.70
C VAL A 767 22.04 -2.14 28.77
N ALA A 768 21.00 -2.85 28.31
CA ALA A 768 19.62 -2.35 28.41
C ALA A 768 19.17 -2.08 29.85
N ARG A 769 19.50 -3.00 30.77
CA ARG A 769 19.20 -2.84 32.20
C ARG A 769 19.95 -1.65 32.80
N PHE A 770 21.24 -1.54 32.52
CA PHE A 770 22.05 -0.41 32.99
C PHE A 770 21.51 0.93 32.51
N LEU A 771 21.15 1.03 31.23
CA LEU A 771 20.57 2.24 30.65
C LEU A 771 19.24 2.64 31.33
N ALA A 772 18.37 1.67 31.59
CA ALA A 772 17.14 1.88 32.34
C ALA A 772 17.43 2.31 33.80
N ASP A 773 18.46 1.73 34.43
CA ASP A 773 18.87 2.05 35.80
C ASP A 773 19.37 3.47 35.96
N ILE A 774 20.17 3.96 35.00
CA ILE A 774 20.65 5.35 34.95
C ILE A 774 19.60 6.33 34.41
N GLY A 775 18.44 5.82 33.98
CA GLY A 775 17.26 6.61 33.64
C GLY A 775 17.27 7.23 32.23
N ILE A 776 17.85 6.55 31.24
CA ILE A 776 17.80 7.03 29.85
C ILE A 776 16.36 7.28 29.39
N ASP A 777 16.13 8.29 28.53
CA ASP A 777 14.76 8.63 28.10
C ASP A 777 14.22 7.65 27.07
N SER A 778 15.06 7.18 26.14
CA SER A 778 14.67 6.24 25.10
C SER A 778 15.76 5.26 24.68
N ILE A 779 15.32 4.08 24.22
CA ILE A 779 16.16 3.02 23.64
C ILE A 779 15.60 2.67 22.27
N SER A 780 16.41 2.81 21.23
CA SER A 780 16.00 2.56 19.84
C SER A 780 16.69 1.34 19.25
N VAL A 781 15.91 0.34 18.84
CA VAL A 781 16.37 -0.97 18.36
C VAL A 781 15.68 -1.36 17.05
N ASN A 782 16.23 -2.35 16.34
CA ASN A 782 15.62 -2.88 15.13
C ASN A 782 14.21 -3.46 15.40
N PRO A 783 13.30 -3.47 14.40
CA PRO A 783 11.94 -3.98 14.57
C PRO A 783 11.86 -5.42 15.11
N SER A 784 12.80 -6.28 14.73
CA SER A 784 12.89 -7.67 15.19
C SER A 784 13.23 -7.80 16.68
N SER A 785 13.98 -6.84 17.23
CA SER A 785 14.44 -6.84 18.62
C SER A 785 13.45 -6.15 19.58
N LEU A 786 12.52 -5.37 19.03
CA LEU A 786 11.68 -4.43 19.77
C LEU A 786 10.95 -5.05 20.96
N LEU A 787 10.24 -6.16 20.74
CA LEU A 787 9.41 -6.80 21.78
C LEU A 787 10.27 -7.45 22.87
N ARG A 788 11.44 -7.98 22.51
CA ARG A 788 12.41 -8.52 23.48
C ARG A 788 12.97 -7.40 24.35
N THR A 789 13.33 -6.27 23.76
CA THR A 789 13.83 -5.10 24.49
C THR A 789 12.78 -4.53 25.43
N ILE A 790 11.51 -4.45 25.00
CA ILE A 790 10.39 -4.07 25.88
C ILE A 790 10.34 -4.96 27.12
N ALA A 791 10.39 -6.29 26.94
CA ALA A 791 10.35 -7.23 28.07
C ALA A 791 11.53 -7.04 29.04
N ILE A 792 12.76 -6.89 28.53
CA ILE A 792 13.96 -6.71 29.35
C ILE A 792 13.90 -5.42 30.17
N VAL A 793 13.48 -4.32 29.55
CA VAL A 793 13.43 -3.02 30.21
C VAL A 793 12.28 -2.95 31.22
N THR A 794 11.12 -3.52 30.88
CA THR A 794 10.00 -3.64 31.83
C THR A 794 10.39 -4.46 33.07
N GLU A 795 11.13 -5.55 32.90
CA GLU A 795 11.67 -6.33 34.02
C GLU A 795 12.62 -5.48 34.89
N ALA A 796 13.57 -4.79 34.27
CA ALA A 796 14.55 -3.94 34.96
C ALA A 796 13.86 -2.86 35.83
N GLU A 797 12.89 -2.15 35.25
CA GLU A 797 12.19 -1.07 35.94
C GLU A 797 11.26 -1.59 37.05
N SER A 798 10.72 -2.80 36.89
CA SER A 798 9.86 -3.43 37.91
C SER A 798 10.64 -3.82 39.16
N LEU A 799 11.86 -4.36 39.01
CA LEU A 799 12.73 -4.70 40.14
C LEU A 799 13.12 -3.47 40.96
N LYS A 800 13.33 -2.32 40.29
CA LYS A 800 13.63 -1.03 40.93
C LYS A 800 12.44 -0.42 41.67
N ALA A 801 11.20 -0.76 41.30
CA ALA A 801 10.01 -0.29 42.00
C ALA A 801 9.73 -1.07 43.30
N VAL A 802 10.32 -2.26 43.45
CA VAL A 802 10.16 -3.15 44.61
C VAL A 802 11.33 -3.00 45.61
N ALA A 803 12.50 -2.56 45.14
CA ALA A 803 13.67 -2.20 45.95
C ALA A 803 13.59 -0.77 46.47
#